data_AF-A0A535YE85-F1
#
_entry.id   AF-A0A535YE85-F1
#
_cell.length_a   1.000
_cell.length_b   1.000
_cell.length_c   1.000
_cell.angle_alpha   90.00
_cell.angle_beta   90.00
_cell.angle_gamma   90.00
#
_symmetry.space_group_name_H-M   'P 1'
#
loop_
_entity.id
_entity.type
_entity.pdbx_description
1 polymer ?
#
loop_
_entity_poly.entity_id
_entity_poly.type
_entity_poly.pdbx_seq_one_letter_code
_entity_poly.pdbx_strand_id
1 'polypeptide(L)'
;MSAADPTDNLRAWWDNDADVDPEAYEPTEEPRPAEPEPLPPAPSRDFVHLHVHSEFSLLDGLSPVKHIVETVKRRSMRAVALTDHGNLYGAIDFYSHARGAGIKPILGVETYVSPRGMSDKLGNQDRNYFHLVLLAKNLEGYHNLIKLVSRASLEGYYYKPRIDRALLAEHARGLIALSACYSGEPSRAILESDFERARDAAAWYREVFGEDYFLELQDHGSPDDKTVNAGLLELNQQLGIPLVVTNDSHYASADQANAHDVLLCVQTNSTDQDPRRMRMEPLGAFCLKTPAEMWQLFGHLPEALRNTVRIAERCELDLEFGRLSFPALDHLVPAGQTPQQFLERTCEEGLLRRYGQEVTEEQRRRLAYELEVVEKTGFAAYILFVWDFVDWARQRGIPCGPRGSAAGSIILYCLGISDLDPVKYGLTFERFLNPERIQMPDIDMDFADDRRDEVIQYVIDRYGRDRVAQIITFGRLLARAAIRDVGRALDYPLNEVDRVAKLVPSIPIGLKLSDALEQSPELKALYEGQPHITRLIDTARGLEGVARNAGTHAAGVVVADQPLTNYVPLQRATRGDSAMTQYDMKVLDKIGLLKMDFLGLANLTMLSKAIANVKAMRGIELDLDKLPLDDAQTYAMLSRGETRTVFQLEGPGMTRSVQDLQPGTLDHLAALVALYRPGPMAHISSYVARREGREAATPPDPSLADVLEESYGIIVYQDQVLQVVRKLAGYSLGQADVLRRAMGKKEKEVMAREGPKFIEAVVANGYPRPTAERVWDLLQPFAGYAFNKCVVAETTLVDALTGERTTVGSLYGNPRPFTIHALGKDGKLRPRRVVDVMANGRKPVFELRTAQGRRIAATANHPFRTLNGWTNLQDLRPGDRIAAARELRAQSDESWPKHELVVLAGLVSEGNTCHPSTLYFYNNDVALVEDFVASAAQFPNTVVQVSTRDKDQRPWNARGGTPSISAAKRSGVYVWAEQLGIVFCKATQKRVPAGVFRLCDADVELFLGRLWSGDGFIHDNRNNTPFY
;
A
#
# COMPACT_ATOMS: atom_id res chain seq x y z
N MET A 1 62.42 -23.89 -5.79
CA MET A 1 62.04 -23.71 -7.20
C MET A 1 60.64 -23.09 -7.20
N SER A 2 60.58 -21.76 -7.13
CA SER A 2 60.03 -20.84 -8.17
C SER A 2 58.52 -21.02 -8.40
N ALA A 3 57.64 -20.03 -8.38
CA ALA A 3 57.73 -18.57 -8.36
C ALA A 3 56.30 -17.99 -8.10
N ALA A 4 56.22 -16.66 -8.00
CA ALA A 4 55.04 -15.77 -8.13
C ALA A 4 54.35 -15.25 -6.84
N ASP A 5 54.84 -14.10 -6.35
CA ASP A 5 54.32 -12.70 -6.52
C ASP A 5 52.78 -12.41 -6.46
N PRO A 6 52.35 -11.19 -6.07
CA PRO A 6 51.43 -10.94 -4.98
C PRO A 6 50.20 -10.16 -5.49
N THR A 7 49.18 -10.01 -4.65
CA THR A 7 48.29 -8.83 -4.53
C THR A 7 47.04 -9.26 -3.80
N ASP A 8 47.05 -9.10 -2.48
CA ASP A 8 45.81 -8.93 -1.74
C ASP A 8 46.12 -8.05 -0.52
N ASN A 9 45.95 -6.75 -0.72
CA ASN A 9 45.97 -5.75 0.34
C ASN A 9 44.89 -4.74 -0.01
N LEU A 10 43.72 -4.88 0.62
CA LEU A 10 42.81 -3.79 0.98
C LEU A 10 41.69 -4.31 1.88
N ARG A 11 42.01 -4.52 3.17
CA ARG A 11 41.05 -4.38 4.28
C ARG A 11 41.81 -3.92 5.53
N ALA A 12 42.03 -2.61 5.59
CA ALA A 12 42.37 -1.93 6.82
C ALA A 12 41.07 -1.40 7.44
N TRP A 13 41.06 -1.39 8.78
CA TRP A 13 40.10 -0.77 9.70
C TRP A 13 39.12 -1.75 10.35
N TRP A 14 39.65 -2.60 11.23
CA TRP A 14 39.29 -2.57 12.65
C TRP A 14 40.44 -3.19 13.46
N ASP A 15 40.63 -2.66 14.67
CA ASP A 15 41.47 -3.13 15.77
C ASP A 15 42.96 -2.73 15.79
N ASN A 16 43.29 -1.89 16.78
CA ASN A 16 44.41 -2.16 17.68
C ASN A 16 44.27 -1.31 18.96
N ASP A 17 43.94 -2.00 20.05
CA ASP A 17 44.41 -1.68 21.40
C ASP A 17 45.91 -1.92 21.49
N ALA A 18 46.64 -1.02 22.16
CA ALA A 18 47.88 -1.34 22.88
C ALA A 18 48.22 -0.26 23.93
N ASP A 19 48.33 -0.76 25.16
CA ASP A 19 48.91 -0.25 26.41
C ASP A 19 49.95 0.88 26.37
N VAL A 20 49.87 1.83 27.32
CA VAL A 20 51.03 2.32 28.11
C VAL A 20 50.60 2.69 29.55
N ASP A 21 51.43 2.24 30.49
CA ASP A 21 51.45 2.22 31.97
C ASP A 21 51.44 3.61 32.68
N PRO A 22 50.84 3.77 33.90
CA PRO A 22 50.69 5.04 34.59
C PRO A 22 51.59 5.13 35.84
N GLU A 23 52.71 5.86 35.78
CA GLU A 23 53.32 6.46 36.97
C GLU A 23 54.35 7.54 36.63
N ALA A 24 54.34 8.60 37.45
CA ALA A 24 55.31 9.71 37.54
C ALA A 24 55.13 10.91 36.58
N TYR A 25 54.34 11.91 37.01
CA TYR A 25 54.82 13.30 37.16
C TYR A 25 53.80 14.19 37.92
N GLU A 26 54.16 14.67 39.10
CA GLU A 26 53.64 15.92 39.68
C GLU A 26 54.83 16.88 39.81
N PRO A 27 54.68 18.19 39.50
CA PRO A 27 54.30 19.10 40.59
C PRO A 27 53.53 20.40 40.22
N THR A 28 52.82 20.87 41.26
CA THR A 28 52.53 22.27 41.70
C THR A 28 51.35 23.05 41.11
N GLU A 29 50.46 23.41 42.04
CA GLU A 29 49.24 24.21 41.93
C GLU A 29 49.52 25.73 41.82
N GLU A 30 48.84 26.39 40.88
CA GLU A 30 48.43 27.79 40.98
C GLU A 30 46.89 27.86 40.93
N PRO A 31 46.24 28.75 41.70
CA PRO A 31 44.79 28.79 41.78
C PRO A 31 44.19 29.41 40.51
N ARG A 32 43.42 28.61 39.76
CA ARG A 32 42.58 29.12 38.67
C ARG A 32 41.41 29.92 39.25
N PRO A 33 40.99 31.03 38.61
CA PRO A 33 39.81 31.76 39.03
C PRO A 33 38.57 30.87 38.89
N ALA A 34 37.67 30.95 39.87
CA ALA A 34 36.41 30.22 39.88
C ALA A 34 35.70 30.35 38.52
N GLU A 35 35.34 29.22 37.93
CA GLU A 35 34.45 29.18 36.77
C GLU A 35 33.15 29.93 37.13
N PRO A 36 32.63 30.79 36.24
CA PRO A 36 31.35 31.43 36.49
C PRO A 36 30.29 30.34 36.62
N GLU A 37 29.50 30.38 37.69
CA GLU A 37 28.32 29.53 37.83
C GLU A 37 27.53 29.54 36.51
N PRO A 38 27.08 28.38 36.01
CA PRO A 38 26.27 28.35 34.81
C PRO A 38 25.06 29.23 35.03
N LEU A 39 24.92 30.26 34.19
CA LEU A 39 23.72 31.08 34.14
C LEU A 39 22.50 30.15 34.08
N PRO A 40 21.41 30.42 34.83
CA PRO A 40 20.20 29.62 34.75
C PRO A 40 19.77 29.53 33.28
N PRO A 41 19.35 28.36 32.78
CA PRO A 41 18.92 28.22 31.40
C PRO A 41 17.85 29.28 31.11
N ALA A 42 17.97 29.95 29.97
CA ALA A 42 16.96 30.90 29.51
C ALA A 42 15.58 30.22 29.60
N PRO A 43 14.52 30.93 30.04
CA PRO A 43 13.20 30.32 30.19
C PRO A 43 12.78 29.67 28.86
N SER A 44 12.41 28.38 28.90
CA SER A 44 12.14 27.63 27.67
C SER A 44 11.00 28.30 26.89
N ARG A 45 11.23 28.57 25.61
CA ARG A 45 10.21 29.07 24.68
C ARG A 45 9.39 27.91 24.12
N ASP A 46 8.95 27.03 25.01
CA ASP A 46 8.13 25.87 24.66
C ASP A 46 6.70 26.32 24.31
N PHE A 47 6.03 25.54 23.48
CA PHE A 47 4.65 25.76 23.07
C PHE A 47 4.00 24.43 22.68
N VAL A 48 2.72 24.28 22.97
CA VAL A 48 1.92 23.11 22.61
C VAL A 48 0.64 23.54 21.89
N HIS A 49 0.37 22.97 20.72
CA HIS A 49 -0.91 23.16 20.05
C HIS A 49 -2.02 22.41 20.78
N LEU A 50 -3.05 23.14 21.24
CA LEU A 50 -4.19 22.60 21.97
C LEU A 50 -5.51 22.59 21.16
N HIS A 51 -5.50 23.15 19.95
CA HIS A 51 -6.67 23.23 19.06
C HIS A 51 -6.21 22.85 17.64
N VAL A 52 -6.45 21.59 17.25
CA VAL A 52 -5.97 21.01 15.99
C VAL A 52 -7.02 20.06 15.41
N HIS A 53 -7.30 20.25 14.13
CA HIS A 53 -8.21 19.45 13.32
C HIS A 53 -7.41 18.52 12.41
N SER A 54 -7.83 17.26 12.35
CA SER A 54 -7.33 16.27 11.41
C SER A 54 -8.31 16.05 10.26
N GLU A 55 -7.97 15.14 9.34
CA GLU A 55 -8.89 14.66 8.30
C GLU A 55 -10.25 14.17 8.83
N PHE A 56 -10.37 13.90 10.13
CA PHE A 56 -11.60 13.45 10.77
C PHE A 56 -12.57 14.59 11.14
N SER A 57 -12.12 15.84 11.08
CA SER A 57 -13.01 16.99 10.86
C SER A 57 -13.45 16.97 9.40
N LEU A 58 -14.39 16.07 9.08
CA LEU A 58 -14.68 15.64 7.71
C LEU A 58 -14.89 16.81 6.73
N LEU A 59 -14.04 16.83 5.69
CA LEU A 59 -14.01 17.84 4.62
C LEU A 59 -13.68 19.28 5.08
N ASP A 60 -13.15 19.42 6.28
CA ASP A 60 -12.72 20.70 6.84
C ASP A 60 -11.24 20.60 7.24
N GLY A 61 -10.87 19.72 8.16
CA GLY A 61 -9.47 19.36 8.41
C GLY A 61 -8.88 18.53 7.27
N LEU A 62 -7.63 18.83 6.89
CA LEU A 62 -6.96 18.18 5.75
C LEU A 62 -5.99 17.08 6.16
N SER A 63 -5.22 17.29 7.22
CA SER A 63 -4.04 16.45 7.49
C SER A 63 -4.38 15.15 8.20
N PRO A 64 -3.86 14.00 7.72
CA PRO A 64 -3.97 12.74 8.46
C PRO A 64 -3.28 12.86 9.81
N VAL A 65 -3.87 12.21 10.82
CA VAL A 65 -3.36 12.14 12.19
C VAL A 65 -1.87 11.81 12.28
N LYS A 66 -1.41 10.84 11.49
CA LYS A 66 0.02 10.45 11.45
C LYS A 66 0.90 11.63 11.03
N HIS A 67 0.48 12.38 10.01
CA HIS A 67 1.24 13.51 9.48
C HIS A 67 1.31 14.68 10.46
N ILE A 68 0.24 14.92 11.23
CA ILE A 68 0.21 15.87 12.34
C ILE A 68 1.32 15.51 13.35
N VAL A 69 1.34 14.27 13.84
CA VAL A 69 2.32 13.79 14.83
C VAL A 69 3.76 13.91 14.30
N GLU A 70 4.01 13.49 13.05
CA GLU A 70 5.32 13.62 12.42
C GLU A 70 5.77 15.08 12.32
N THR A 71 4.85 15.98 12.02
CA THR A 71 5.14 17.42 11.92
C THR A 71 5.46 18.03 13.28
N VAL A 72 4.70 17.67 14.31
CA VAL A 72 4.96 18.09 15.70
C VAL A 72 6.34 17.65 16.16
N LYS A 73 6.70 16.39 15.87
CA LYS A 73 8.04 15.85 16.14
C LYS A 73 9.14 16.60 15.39
N ARG A 74 8.96 16.88 14.09
CA ARG A 74 9.94 17.66 13.29
C ARG A 74 10.14 19.08 13.81
N ARG A 75 9.10 19.68 14.42
CA ARG A 75 9.12 21.02 15.01
C ARG A 75 9.58 21.03 16.48
N SER A 76 10.09 19.90 16.99
CA SER A 76 10.62 19.76 18.36
C SER A 76 9.62 20.08 19.47
N MET A 77 8.32 19.90 19.20
CA MET A 77 7.27 20.01 20.23
C MET A 77 7.12 18.67 20.95
N ARG A 78 6.72 18.72 22.23
CA ARG A 78 6.68 17.55 23.13
C ARG A 78 5.28 16.94 23.26
N ALA A 79 4.26 17.71 22.94
CA ALA A 79 2.85 17.35 23.06
C ALA A 79 2.04 18.02 21.96
N VAL A 80 0.84 17.51 21.70
CA VAL A 80 -0.17 18.12 20.81
C VAL A 80 -1.54 17.59 21.19
N ALA A 81 -2.59 18.41 21.05
CA ALA A 81 -3.97 17.97 21.15
C ALA A 81 -4.58 17.65 19.79
N LEU A 82 -5.55 16.74 19.77
CA LEU A 82 -6.45 16.53 18.64
C LEU A 82 -7.87 16.89 19.10
N THR A 83 -8.51 17.83 18.41
CA THR A 83 -9.80 18.43 18.80
C THR A 83 -10.73 18.51 17.60
N ASP A 84 -10.97 17.38 16.94
CA ASP A 84 -11.82 17.32 15.76
C ASP A 84 -13.26 17.81 16.03
N HIS A 85 -13.94 18.28 14.99
CA HIS A 85 -15.27 18.86 15.07
C HIS A 85 -16.36 17.85 15.48
N GLY A 86 -16.82 17.95 16.74
CA GLY A 86 -17.98 17.23 17.26
C GLY A 86 -17.88 15.70 17.22
N ASN A 87 -16.66 15.17 17.09
CA ASN A 87 -16.42 13.74 16.97
C ASN A 87 -15.07 13.34 17.57
N LEU A 88 -14.87 12.03 17.76
CA LEU A 88 -13.62 11.45 18.23
C LEU A 88 -13.01 10.46 17.24
N TYR A 89 -13.39 10.45 15.96
CA TYR A 89 -13.06 9.38 15.00
C TYR A 89 -11.59 8.95 15.02
N GLY A 90 -10.67 9.93 15.05
CA GLY A 90 -9.23 9.70 15.01
C GLY A 90 -8.54 9.49 16.36
N ALA A 91 -9.26 9.54 17.49
CA ALA A 91 -8.67 9.66 18.82
C ALA A 91 -7.69 8.53 19.19
N ILE A 92 -8.05 7.27 18.93
CA ILE A 92 -7.20 6.11 19.30
C ILE A 92 -6.01 5.96 18.36
N ASP A 93 -6.18 6.20 17.06
CA ASP A 93 -5.07 6.18 16.11
C ASP A 93 -4.09 7.32 16.39
N PHE A 94 -4.59 8.49 16.79
CA PHE A 94 -3.78 9.62 17.24
C PHE A 94 -3.01 9.29 18.51
N TYR A 95 -3.69 8.77 19.53
CA TYR A 95 -3.06 8.33 20.78
C TYR A 95 -1.90 7.36 20.49
N SER A 96 -2.16 6.34 19.65
CA SER A 96 -1.18 5.32 19.28
C SER A 96 0.01 5.90 18.51
N HIS A 97 -0.24 6.75 17.52
CA HIS A 97 0.81 7.38 16.72
C HIS A 97 1.66 8.35 17.52
N ALA A 98 1.04 9.19 18.36
CA ALA A 98 1.74 10.13 19.22
C ALA A 98 2.66 9.41 20.22
N ARG A 99 2.13 8.43 20.96
CA ARG A 99 2.91 7.60 21.90
C ARG A 99 4.08 6.91 21.20
N GLY A 100 3.82 6.27 20.05
CA GLY A 100 4.87 5.61 19.26
C GLY A 100 5.95 6.56 18.73
N ALA A 101 5.63 7.85 18.56
CA ALA A 101 6.59 8.87 18.14
C ALA A 101 7.34 9.54 19.30
N GLY A 102 6.98 9.25 20.57
CA GLY A 102 7.50 9.92 21.76
C GLY A 102 6.86 11.30 22.03
N ILE A 103 5.67 11.56 21.46
CA ILE A 103 4.90 12.79 21.64
C ILE A 103 3.75 12.51 22.61
N LYS A 104 3.52 13.40 23.59
CA LYS A 104 2.39 13.28 24.52
C LYS A 104 1.07 13.61 23.80
N PRO A 105 0.13 12.65 23.63
CA PRO A 105 -1.18 12.94 23.07
C PRO A 105 -2.08 13.63 24.10
N ILE A 106 -2.86 14.60 23.64
CA ILE A 106 -3.98 15.18 24.41
C ILE A 106 -5.25 14.92 23.60
N LEU A 107 -6.17 14.13 24.15
CA LEU A 107 -7.44 13.84 23.48
C LEU A 107 -8.45 14.94 23.78
N GLY A 108 -9.08 15.47 22.75
CA GLY A 108 -10.11 16.48 22.90
C GLY A 108 -11.12 16.45 21.76
N VAL A 109 -12.02 17.42 21.78
CA VAL A 109 -13.05 17.63 20.76
C VAL A 109 -13.39 19.12 20.75
N GLU A 110 -13.58 19.69 19.57
CA GLU A 110 -14.27 20.97 19.46
C GLU A 110 -15.78 20.69 19.28
N THR A 111 -16.55 20.90 20.34
CA THR A 111 -17.98 20.57 20.38
C THR A 111 -18.85 21.74 19.92
N TYR A 112 -20.07 21.42 19.49
CA TYR A 112 -21.07 22.41 19.13
C TYR A 112 -22.05 22.61 20.30
N VAL A 113 -22.12 23.81 20.85
CA VAL A 113 -23.02 24.15 21.97
C VAL A 113 -24.27 24.83 21.43
N SER A 114 -25.44 24.29 21.77
CA SER A 114 -26.73 24.90 21.44
C SER A 114 -26.94 26.18 22.25
N PRO A 115 -27.45 27.27 21.65
CA PRO A 115 -27.77 28.50 22.38
C PRO A 115 -28.94 28.33 23.37
N ARG A 116 -29.74 27.28 23.22
CA ARG A 116 -30.88 26.93 24.07
C ARG A 116 -30.75 25.48 24.53
N GLY A 117 -31.72 24.61 24.23
CA GLY A 117 -31.62 23.17 24.43
C GLY A 117 -31.09 22.45 23.19
N MET A 118 -30.49 21.27 23.36
CA MET A 118 -30.03 20.47 22.22
C MET A 118 -31.18 19.78 21.46
N SER A 119 -32.36 19.67 22.10
CA SER A 119 -33.61 19.18 21.50
C SER A 119 -34.33 20.23 20.64
N ASP A 120 -33.97 21.51 20.76
CA ASP A 120 -34.61 22.61 20.01
C ASP A 120 -34.19 22.64 18.53
N LYS A 121 -35.19 22.77 17.64
CA LYS A 121 -35.05 22.71 16.16
C LYS A 121 -35.86 23.81 15.42
N LEU A 122 -35.83 25.04 15.91
CA LEU A 122 -36.47 26.23 15.32
C LEU A 122 -35.51 27.02 14.43
N GLY A 123 -35.43 26.63 13.16
CA GLY A 123 -34.90 27.45 12.06
C GLY A 123 -33.55 28.13 12.34
N ASN A 124 -33.43 29.42 11.99
CA ASN A 124 -32.18 30.19 12.12
C ASN A 124 -31.69 30.38 13.57
N GLN A 125 -32.56 30.27 14.58
CA GLN A 125 -32.17 30.45 15.98
C GLN A 125 -31.30 29.29 16.46
N ASP A 126 -31.70 28.06 16.15
CA ASP A 126 -30.98 26.85 16.58
C ASP A 126 -29.92 26.38 15.58
N ARG A 127 -29.87 27.01 14.40
CA ARG A 127 -28.79 26.85 13.43
C ARG A 127 -27.50 27.55 13.88
N ASN A 128 -27.61 28.59 14.72
CA ASN A 128 -26.48 29.34 15.25
C ASN A 128 -25.96 28.69 16.56
N TYR A 129 -25.25 27.58 16.43
CA TYR A 129 -24.52 26.97 17.54
C TYR A 129 -23.19 27.72 17.81
N PHE A 130 -22.61 27.49 18.98
CA PHE A 130 -21.30 27.99 19.37
C PHE A 130 -20.27 26.86 19.37
N HIS A 131 -18.99 27.22 19.30
CA HIS A 131 -17.89 26.27 19.47
C HIS A 131 -17.37 26.28 20.91
N LEU A 132 -16.87 25.14 21.37
CA LEU A 132 -16.17 25.01 22.65
C LEU A 132 -15.14 23.89 22.54
N VAL A 133 -13.89 24.15 22.90
CA VAL A 133 -12.85 23.11 22.91
C VAL A 133 -12.85 22.42 24.27
N LEU A 134 -12.93 21.09 24.28
CA LEU A 134 -12.85 20.27 25.48
C LEU A 134 -11.68 19.30 25.37
N LEU A 135 -10.83 19.26 26.40
CA LEU A 135 -9.67 18.38 26.50
C LEU A 135 -9.83 17.42 27.67
N ALA A 136 -9.56 16.14 27.46
CA ALA A 136 -9.55 15.15 28.53
C ALA A 136 -8.30 15.32 29.39
N LYS A 137 -8.50 15.75 30.65
CA LYS A 137 -7.44 15.86 31.65
C LYS A 137 -6.98 14.49 32.15
N ASN A 138 -7.89 13.53 32.19
CA ASN A 138 -7.66 12.18 32.71
C ASN A 138 -8.67 11.17 32.13
N LEU A 139 -8.66 9.93 32.63
CA LEU A 139 -9.57 8.88 32.17
C LEU A 139 -11.06 9.22 32.38
N GLU A 140 -11.42 9.86 33.50
CA GLU A 140 -12.80 10.34 33.73
C GLU A 140 -13.20 11.38 32.67
N GLY A 141 -12.31 12.32 32.37
CA GLY A 141 -12.49 13.28 31.29
C GLY A 141 -12.70 12.61 29.94
N TYR A 142 -11.89 11.60 29.60
CA TYR A 142 -12.04 10.87 28.34
C TYR A 142 -13.40 10.15 28.24
N HIS A 143 -13.87 9.50 29.32
CA HIS A 143 -15.21 8.92 29.35
C HIS A 143 -16.32 9.98 29.23
N ASN A 144 -16.13 11.15 29.84
CA ASN A 144 -17.06 12.26 29.70
C ASN A 144 -17.07 12.82 28.27
N LEU A 145 -15.94 12.89 27.57
CA LEU A 145 -15.90 13.23 26.13
C LEU A 145 -16.70 12.21 25.30
N ILE A 146 -16.52 10.92 25.57
CA ILE A 146 -17.28 9.85 24.89
C ILE A 146 -18.78 10.07 25.08
N LYS A 147 -19.24 10.31 26.31
CA LYS A 147 -20.66 10.55 26.62
C LYS A 147 -21.19 11.80 25.94
N LEU A 148 -20.47 12.91 26.02
CA LEU A 148 -20.86 14.20 25.41
C LEU A 148 -21.03 14.04 23.89
N VAL A 149 -20.02 13.51 23.21
CA VAL A 149 -20.03 13.32 21.75
C VAL A 149 -21.11 12.32 21.31
N SER A 150 -21.32 11.26 22.10
CA SER A 150 -22.36 10.27 21.82
C SER A 150 -23.76 10.87 21.93
N ARG A 151 -24.05 11.57 23.04
CA ARG A 151 -25.36 12.22 23.23
C ARG A 151 -25.59 13.34 22.22
N ALA A 152 -24.55 14.12 21.89
CA ALA A 152 -24.63 15.13 20.83
C ALA A 152 -25.06 14.52 19.48
N SER A 153 -24.52 13.35 19.15
CA SER A 153 -24.76 12.67 17.88
C SER A 153 -26.06 11.87 17.85
N LEU A 154 -26.45 11.25 18.97
CA LEU A 154 -27.65 10.43 19.08
C LEU A 154 -28.90 11.26 19.39
N GLU A 155 -28.81 12.25 20.27
CA GLU A 155 -29.96 13.02 20.76
C GLU A 155 -29.97 14.44 20.19
N GLY A 156 -28.83 15.14 20.22
CA GLY A 156 -28.72 16.57 19.92
C GLY A 156 -28.50 16.94 18.45
N TYR A 157 -28.52 15.95 17.53
CA TYR A 157 -28.22 16.17 16.12
C TYR A 157 -29.31 16.99 15.41
N TYR A 158 -28.87 18.08 14.76
CA TYR A 158 -29.69 18.88 13.84
C TYR A 158 -28.97 19.05 12.50
N TYR A 159 -28.16 20.10 12.33
CA TYR A 159 -27.19 20.22 11.23
C TYR A 159 -25.79 19.71 11.63
N LYS A 160 -25.51 19.75 12.93
CA LYS A 160 -24.30 19.30 13.59
C LYS A 160 -24.69 18.55 14.88
N PRO A 161 -23.83 17.67 15.42
CA PRO A 161 -24.07 17.03 16.72
C PRO A 161 -23.86 18.06 17.84
N ARG A 162 -24.95 18.55 18.44
CA ARG A 162 -24.88 19.63 19.44
C ARG A 162 -25.10 19.10 20.85
N ILE A 163 -24.39 19.69 21.81
CA ILE A 163 -24.67 19.56 23.25
C ILE A 163 -25.41 20.80 23.75
N ASP A 164 -25.88 20.77 25.00
CA ASP A 164 -26.36 21.95 25.70
C ASP A 164 -25.63 22.16 27.03
N ARG A 165 -25.90 23.31 27.66
CA ARG A 165 -25.29 23.71 28.93
C ARG A 165 -25.58 22.73 30.07
N ALA A 166 -26.76 22.11 30.09
CA ALA A 166 -27.15 21.16 31.14
C ALA A 166 -26.33 19.86 31.03
N LEU A 167 -26.24 19.30 29.83
CA LEU A 167 -25.41 18.14 29.54
C LEU A 167 -23.92 18.41 29.81
N LEU A 168 -23.45 19.60 29.46
CA LEU A 168 -22.07 20.00 29.72
C LEU A 168 -21.77 20.05 31.22
N ALA A 169 -22.67 20.62 32.03
CA ALA A 169 -22.52 20.66 33.48
C ALA A 169 -22.53 19.25 34.13
N GLU A 170 -23.33 18.32 33.58
CA GLU A 170 -23.38 16.91 34.03
C GLU A 170 -22.03 16.18 33.85
N HIS A 171 -21.29 16.52 32.79
CA HIS A 171 -20.08 15.80 32.37
C HIS A 171 -18.81 16.69 32.37
N ALA A 172 -18.79 17.79 33.11
CA ALA A 172 -17.66 18.73 33.14
C ALA A 172 -16.41 18.19 33.86
N ARG A 173 -16.57 17.19 34.76
CA ARG A 173 -15.45 16.67 35.56
C ARG A 173 -14.38 16.03 34.69
N GLY A 174 -13.12 16.25 35.05
CA GLY A 174 -11.97 15.71 34.30
C GLY A 174 -11.74 16.38 32.94
N LEU A 175 -12.46 17.45 32.61
CA LEU A 175 -12.29 18.19 31.34
C LEU A 175 -11.64 19.55 31.58
N ILE A 176 -10.82 19.98 30.62
CA ILE A 176 -10.36 21.36 30.46
C ILE A 176 -11.10 21.99 29.29
N ALA A 177 -11.64 23.19 29.47
CA ALA A 177 -12.45 23.89 28.47
C ALA A 177 -11.75 25.17 28.01
N LEU A 178 -11.67 25.38 26.69
CA LEU A 178 -11.17 26.61 26.08
C LEU A 178 -12.31 27.30 25.34
N SER A 179 -12.35 28.64 25.36
CA SER A 179 -13.44 29.43 24.77
C SER A 179 -13.57 29.32 23.23
N ALA A 180 -12.72 28.54 22.56
CA ALA A 180 -12.70 28.27 21.11
C ALA A 180 -12.33 29.48 20.25
N CYS A 181 -12.55 29.35 18.94
CA CYS A 181 -12.31 30.38 17.94
C CYS A 181 -13.33 31.53 18.01
N TYR A 182 -13.41 32.35 16.96
CA TYR A 182 -14.41 33.45 16.88
C TYR A 182 -15.87 32.95 16.93
N SER A 183 -16.11 31.66 16.65
CA SER A 183 -17.43 31.02 16.79
C SER A 183 -17.75 30.57 18.23
N GLY A 184 -16.83 30.77 19.17
CA GLY A 184 -17.06 30.58 20.60
C GLY A 184 -18.11 31.54 21.15
N GLU A 185 -18.84 31.12 22.18
CA GLU A 185 -19.96 31.89 22.72
C GLU A 185 -19.55 33.29 23.23
N PRO A 186 -18.47 33.45 24.03
CA PRO A 186 -18.00 34.79 24.43
C PRO A 186 -17.48 35.60 23.24
N SER A 187 -16.68 34.99 22.36
CA SER A 187 -16.08 35.63 21.19
C SER A 187 -17.13 36.19 20.23
N ARG A 188 -18.18 35.43 19.97
CA ARG A 188 -19.29 35.84 19.10
C ARG A 188 -20.11 36.98 19.72
N ALA A 189 -20.32 36.96 21.03
CA ALA A 189 -20.97 38.08 21.73
C ALA A 189 -20.13 39.38 21.66
N ILE A 190 -18.80 39.29 21.76
CA ILE A 190 -17.89 40.43 21.55
C ILE A 190 -18.02 41.00 20.13
N LEU A 191 -18.03 40.14 19.11
CA LEU A 191 -18.19 40.57 17.71
C LEU A 191 -19.56 41.20 17.44
N GLU A 192 -20.60 40.73 18.13
CA GLU A 192 -21.95 41.33 18.10
C GLU A 192 -22.08 42.60 18.96
N SER A 193 -20.97 43.08 19.54
CA SER A 193 -20.92 44.27 20.42
C SER A 193 -21.78 44.14 21.69
N ASP A 194 -21.98 42.92 22.19
CA ASP A 194 -22.74 42.60 23.40
C ASP A 194 -21.80 42.03 24.48
N PHE A 195 -21.04 42.94 25.11
CA PHE A 195 -20.03 42.56 26.10
C PHE A 195 -20.63 41.96 27.37
N GLU A 196 -21.82 42.40 27.80
CA GLU A 196 -22.50 41.83 28.97
C GLU A 196 -22.84 40.37 28.75
N ARG A 197 -23.37 40.01 27.56
CA ARG A 197 -23.61 38.61 27.21
C ARG A 197 -22.32 37.79 27.14
N ALA A 198 -21.22 38.39 26.65
CA ALA A 198 -19.91 37.74 26.65
C ALA A 198 -19.42 37.44 28.07
N ARG A 199 -19.59 38.40 28.99
CA ARG A 199 -19.23 38.27 30.41
C ARG A 199 -20.06 37.19 31.09
N ASP A 200 -21.38 37.20 30.90
CA ASP A 200 -22.28 36.25 31.54
C ASP A 200 -22.04 34.81 31.02
N ALA A 201 -21.74 34.65 29.73
CA ALA A 201 -21.33 33.36 29.18
C ALA A 201 -20.01 32.87 29.77
N ALA A 202 -18.96 33.71 29.80
CA ALA A 202 -17.67 33.35 30.37
C ALA A 202 -17.76 33.03 31.87
N ALA A 203 -18.57 33.77 32.63
CA ALA A 203 -18.83 33.51 34.04
C ALA A 203 -19.51 32.15 34.25
N TRP A 204 -20.48 31.78 33.41
CA TRP A 204 -21.13 30.48 33.47
C TRP A 204 -20.15 29.32 33.23
N TYR A 205 -19.29 29.42 32.20
CA TYR A 205 -18.26 28.39 31.98
C TYR A 205 -17.27 28.31 33.14
N ARG A 206 -16.90 29.46 33.73
CA ARG A 206 -16.05 29.49 34.92
C ARG A 206 -16.71 28.84 36.14
N GLU A 207 -18.02 28.97 36.30
CA GLU A 207 -18.77 28.29 37.36
C GLU A 207 -18.74 26.77 37.17
N VAL A 208 -18.92 26.29 35.93
CA VAL A 208 -18.99 24.86 35.61
C VAL A 208 -17.63 24.16 35.68
N PHE A 209 -16.59 24.76 35.11
CA PHE A 209 -15.27 24.14 34.98
C PHE A 209 -14.26 24.64 36.02
N GLY A 210 -14.56 25.72 36.76
CA GLY A 210 -13.64 26.31 37.73
C GLY A 210 -12.30 26.68 37.09
N GLU A 211 -11.20 26.22 37.70
CA GLU A 211 -9.82 26.45 37.24
C GLU A 211 -9.45 25.75 35.93
N ASP A 212 -10.32 24.87 35.43
CA ASP A 212 -10.14 24.17 34.15
C ASP A 212 -10.74 24.95 32.97
N TYR A 213 -11.26 26.18 33.16
CA TYR A 213 -11.71 27.06 32.07
C TYR A 213 -10.67 28.13 31.69
N PHE A 214 -10.43 28.28 30.38
CA PHE A 214 -9.50 29.25 29.82
C PHE A 214 -10.14 30.06 28.68
N LEU A 215 -9.80 31.35 28.60
CA LEU A 215 -10.13 32.19 27.45
C LEU A 215 -9.04 32.02 26.38
N GLU A 216 -9.46 31.64 25.18
CA GLU A 216 -8.58 31.26 24.07
C GLU A 216 -8.34 32.44 23.13
N LEU A 217 -7.07 32.81 22.98
CA LEU A 217 -6.63 33.86 22.06
C LEU A 217 -6.01 33.24 20.80
N GLN A 218 -6.35 33.82 19.65
CA GLN A 218 -5.86 33.39 18.34
C GLN A 218 -5.50 34.64 17.52
N ASP A 219 -4.47 34.57 16.68
CA ASP A 219 -4.06 35.69 15.83
C ASP A 219 -3.61 35.18 14.46
N HIS A 220 -4.55 35.26 13.51
CA HIS A 220 -4.32 34.94 12.11
C HIS A 220 -4.04 36.20 11.29
N GLY A 221 -4.04 37.38 11.92
CA GLY A 221 -3.88 38.68 11.27
C GLY A 221 -5.19 39.32 10.81
N SER A 222 -6.35 38.78 11.19
CA SER A 222 -7.66 39.35 10.82
C SER A 222 -8.09 40.50 11.76
N PRO A 223 -8.97 41.43 11.32
CA PRO A 223 -9.55 42.44 12.21
C PRO A 223 -10.41 41.85 13.33
N ASP A 224 -11.07 40.72 13.06
CA ASP A 224 -11.93 40.04 14.02
C ASP A 224 -11.10 39.43 15.16
N ASP A 225 -9.94 38.83 14.86
CA ASP A 225 -9.00 38.34 15.88
C ASP A 225 -8.62 39.44 16.87
N LYS A 226 -8.33 40.65 16.37
CA LYS A 226 -7.96 41.79 17.22
C LYS A 226 -9.10 42.24 18.12
N THR A 227 -10.32 42.28 17.58
CA THR A 227 -11.53 42.68 18.31
C THR A 227 -11.84 41.67 19.40
N VAL A 228 -11.84 40.38 19.07
CA VAL A 228 -12.07 39.29 20.02
C VAL A 228 -10.99 39.27 21.09
N ASN A 229 -9.70 39.30 20.72
CA ASN A 229 -8.60 39.27 21.68
C ASN A 229 -8.67 40.44 22.68
N ALA A 230 -9.02 41.66 22.22
CA ALA A 230 -9.20 42.80 23.11
C ALA A 230 -10.34 42.58 24.11
N GLY A 231 -11.49 42.08 23.65
CA GLY A 231 -12.63 41.78 24.53
C GLY A 231 -12.33 40.63 25.51
N LEU A 232 -11.62 39.58 25.07
CA LEU A 232 -11.21 38.47 25.94
C LEU A 232 -10.17 38.91 26.99
N LEU A 233 -9.27 39.85 26.66
CA LEU A 233 -8.36 40.47 27.63
C LEU A 233 -9.13 41.27 28.69
N GLU A 234 -10.19 41.98 28.31
CA GLU A 234 -11.05 42.69 29.25
C GLU A 234 -11.81 41.70 30.15
N LEU A 235 -12.35 40.61 29.61
CA LEU A 235 -12.98 39.54 30.39
C LEU A 235 -12.00 38.89 31.38
N ASN A 236 -10.75 38.66 30.96
CA ASN A 236 -9.69 38.18 31.85
C ASN A 236 -9.47 39.13 33.04
N GLN A 237 -9.44 40.44 32.81
CA GLN A 237 -9.26 41.45 33.87
C GLN A 237 -10.45 41.49 34.83
N GLN A 238 -11.69 41.36 34.33
CA GLN A 238 -12.90 41.43 35.15
C GLN A 238 -13.18 40.14 35.93
N LEU A 239 -12.95 38.96 35.32
CA LEU A 239 -13.36 37.67 35.87
C LEU A 239 -12.19 36.83 36.40
N GLY A 240 -10.94 37.22 36.14
CA GLY A 240 -9.75 36.47 36.55
C GLY A 240 -9.58 35.12 35.85
N ILE A 241 -10.28 34.89 34.73
CA ILE A 241 -10.21 33.64 33.97
C ILE A 241 -8.88 33.60 33.20
N PRO A 242 -8.05 32.55 33.34
CA PRO A 242 -6.74 32.50 32.69
C PRO A 242 -6.83 32.48 31.17
N LEU A 243 -5.83 33.09 30.51
CA LEU A 243 -5.70 33.12 29.05
C LEU A 243 -4.90 31.91 28.55
N VAL A 244 -5.19 31.43 27.36
CA VAL A 244 -4.37 30.46 26.61
C VAL A 244 -4.29 30.89 25.15
N VAL A 245 -3.21 30.58 24.45
CA VAL A 245 -3.12 30.87 23.00
C VAL A 245 -3.08 29.58 22.19
N THR A 246 -3.76 29.59 21.04
CA THR A 246 -3.81 28.47 20.09
C THR A 246 -3.72 29.03 18.66
N ASN A 247 -3.81 28.14 17.66
CA ASN A 247 -3.76 28.53 16.25
C ASN A 247 -4.73 27.74 15.37
N ASP A 248 -5.80 27.19 15.97
CA ASP A 248 -6.92 26.52 15.29
C ASP A 248 -6.54 25.79 13.98
N SER A 249 -5.63 24.82 14.10
CA SER A 249 -4.88 24.35 12.92
C SER A 249 -5.65 23.29 12.15
N HIS A 250 -5.87 23.51 10.85
CA HIS A 250 -6.64 22.63 9.97
C HIS A 250 -5.75 21.81 9.01
N TYR A 251 -4.47 22.16 8.93
CA TYR A 251 -3.47 21.45 8.13
C TYR A 251 -2.08 21.51 8.80
N ALA A 252 -1.21 20.56 8.51
CA ALA A 252 0.05 20.42 9.22
C ALA A 252 1.11 21.46 8.80
N SER A 253 1.08 21.90 7.54
CA SER A 253 2.06 22.83 6.99
C SER A 253 1.46 23.85 6.01
N ALA A 254 2.07 25.04 5.95
CA ALA A 254 1.52 26.17 5.19
C ALA A 254 1.40 25.90 3.67
N ASP A 255 2.23 25.00 3.11
CA ASP A 255 2.16 24.58 1.71
C ASP A 255 0.88 23.81 1.37
N GLN A 256 0.21 23.24 2.37
CA GLN A 256 -1.07 22.55 2.20
C GLN A 256 -2.28 23.50 2.11
N ALA A 257 -2.09 24.80 2.32
CA ALA A 257 -3.19 25.76 2.40
C ALA A 257 -4.04 25.82 1.12
N ASN A 258 -3.41 25.70 -0.05
CA ASN A 258 -4.13 25.67 -1.34
C ASN A 258 -5.00 24.42 -1.49
N ALA A 259 -4.49 23.26 -1.06
CA ALA A 259 -5.25 22.01 -1.09
C ALA A 259 -6.45 22.09 -0.12
N HIS A 260 -6.23 22.63 1.08
CA HIS A 260 -7.28 22.85 2.07
C HIS A 260 -8.36 23.82 1.56
N ASP A 261 -7.97 24.92 0.90
CA ASP A 261 -8.92 25.87 0.30
C ASP A 261 -9.87 25.20 -0.71
N VAL A 262 -9.35 24.27 -1.52
CA VAL A 262 -10.15 23.47 -2.45
C VAL A 262 -10.98 22.41 -1.72
N LEU A 263 -10.47 21.83 -0.63
CA LEU A 263 -11.24 20.90 0.22
C LEU A 263 -12.51 21.56 0.76
N LEU A 264 -12.41 22.81 1.24
CA LEU A 264 -13.58 23.59 1.68
C LEU A 264 -14.59 23.78 0.55
N CYS A 265 -14.13 24.06 -0.68
CA CYS A 265 -15.02 24.15 -1.84
C CYS A 265 -15.74 22.81 -2.14
N VAL A 266 -15.04 21.68 -1.95
CA VAL A 266 -15.64 20.34 -2.07
C VAL A 266 -16.71 20.13 -1.00
N GLN A 267 -16.48 20.60 0.23
CA GLN A 267 -17.40 20.51 1.36
C GLN A 267 -18.68 21.33 1.13
N THR A 268 -18.53 22.60 0.73
CA THR A 268 -19.63 23.55 0.55
C THR A 268 -20.32 23.41 -0.81
N ASN A 269 -19.81 22.53 -1.67
CA ASN A 269 -20.26 22.36 -3.05
C ASN A 269 -20.24 23.69 -3.84
N SER A 270 -19.18 24.48 -3.62
CA SER A 270 -18.89 25.73 -4.32
C SER A 270 -17.66 25.57 -5.23
N THR A 271 -17.34 26.61 -5.99
CA THR A 271 -16.15 26.64 -6.85
C THR A 271 -15.09 27.60 -6.31
N ASP A 272 -13.83 27.43 -6.70
CA ASP A 272 -12.72 28.29 -6.29
C ASP A 272 -12.86 29.74 -6.80
N GLN A 273 -13.69 29.93 -7.83
CA GLN A 273 -14.04 31.23 -8.42
C GLN A 273 -15.20 31.95 -7.72
N ASP A 274 -15.98 31.28 -6.84
CA ASP A 274 -17.10 31.92 -6.16
C ASP A 274 -16.60 32.91 -5.09
N PRO A 275 -16.87 34.23 -5.19
CA PRO A 275 -16.38 35.21 -4.22
C PRO A 275 -17.03 35.08 -2.84
N ARG A 276 -18.13 34.33 -2.71
CA ARG A 276 -18.85 34.11 -1.43
C ARG A 276 -18.56 32.74 -0.83
N ARG A 277 -17.62 31.98 -1.41
CA ARG A 277 -17.24 30.67 -0.90
C ARG A 277 -16.65 30.76 0.49
N MET A 278 -16.75 29.66 1.24
CA MET A 278 -16.05 29.53 2.52
C MET A 278 -14.54 29.51 2.27
N ARG A 279 -13.81 30.31 3.04
CA ARG A 279 -12.35 30.41 2.97
C ARG A 279 -11.79 30.77 4.33
N MET A 280 -10.64 30.18 4.64
CA MET A 280 -9.84 30.57 5.80
C MET A 280 -8.76 31.56 5.37
N GLU A 281 -8.92 32.82 5.78
CA GLU A 281 -8.01 33.90 5.43
C GLU A 281 -7.25 34.43 6.66
N PRO A 282 -5.96 34.79 6.53
CA PRO A 282 -5.14 34.69 5.33
C PRO A 282 -4.65 33.26 5.06
N LEU A 283 -4.44 32.95 3.78
CA LEU A 283 -4.01 31.63 3.32
C LEU A 283 -2.69 31.22 3.98
N GLY A 284 -2.64 30.04 4.59
CA GLY A 284 -1.45 29.53 5.27
C GLY A 284 -1.41 29.79 6.78
N ALA A 285 -2.32 30.58 7.34
CA ALA A 285 -2.33 30.92 8.77
C ALA A 285 -2.73 29.74 9.68
N PHE A 286 -3.67 28.90 9.24
CA PHE A 286 -4.28 27.80 10.01
C PHE A 286 -3.45 26.50 9.96
N CYS A 287 -2.13 26.63 10.09
CA CYS A 287 -1.20 25.50 10.13
C CYS A 287 -0.56 25.30 11.51
N LEU A 288 0.06 24.14 11.74
CA LEU A 288 0.79 23.86 12.99
C LEU A 288 2.05 24.72 13.15
N LYS A 289 1.94 26.02 13.42
CA LYS A 289 3.08 26.93 13.62
C LYS A 289 4.14 26.37 14.60
N THR A 290 5.40 26.67 14.35
CA THR A 290 6.51 26.40 15.27
C THR A 290 6.35 27.20 16.56
N PRO A 291 6.99 26.77 17.68
CA PRO A 291 7.04 27.58 18.90
C PRO A 291 7.57 29.00 18.67
N ALA A 292 8.63 29.16 17.86
CA ALA A 292 9.21 30.48 17.57
C ALA A 292 8.19 31.44 16.93
N GLU A 293 7.40 30.95 15.96
CA GLU A 293 6.34 31.74 15.32
C GLU A 293 5.24 32.13 16.33
N MET A 294 4.84 31.21 17.21
CA MET A 294 3.84 31.51 18.25
C MET A 294 4.35 32.53 19.27
N TRP A 295 5.61 32.43 19.69
CA TRP A 295 6.27 33.41 20.55
C TRP A 295 6.46 34.76 19.87
N GLN A 296 6.57 34.81 18.55
CA GLN A 296 6.60 36.06 17.80
C GLN A 296 5.24 36.76 17.82
N LEU A 297 4.14 36.01 17.70
CA LEU A 297 2.77 36.56 17.73
C LEU A 297 2.37 37.01 19.16
N PHE A 298 2.57 36.14 20.14
CA PHE A 298 2.05 36.32 21.49
C PHE A 298 3.13 36.58 22.56
N GLY A 299 4.35 36.93 22.17
CA GLY A 299 5.46 37.14 23.13
C GLY A 299 5.22 38.24 24.15
N HIS A 300 4.25 39.13 23.90
CA HIS A 300 3.77 40.15 24.83
C HIS A 300 2.84 39.58 25.94
N LEU A 301 2.35 38.34 25.78
CA LEU A 301 1.52 37.59 26.72
C LEU A 301 2.16 36.24 27.08
N PRO A 302 3.34 36.22 27.72
CA PRO A 302 4.10 34.99 27.97
C PRO A 302 3.36 33.96 28.84
N GLU A 303 2.49 34.41 29.76
CA GLU A 303 1.70 33.49 30.59
C GLU A 303 0.67 32.69 29.77
N ALA A 304 0.06 33.28 28.73
CA ALA A 304 -0.90 32.59 27.89
C ALA A 304 -0.22 31.49 27.03
N LEU A 305 1.01 31.75 26.56
CA LEU A 305 1.87 30.75 25.93
C LEU A 305 2.26 29.63 26.90
N ARG A 306 2.70 29.96 28.11
CA ARG A 306 3.07 28.96 29.14
C ARG A 306 1.88 28.12 29.59
N ASN A 307 0.68 28.68 29.60
CA ASN A 307 -0.53 27.92 29.93
C ASN A 307 -0.78 26.77 28.94
N THR A 308 -0.31 26.85 27.69
CA THR A 308 -0.39 25.70 26.76
C THR A 308 0.39 24.48 27.27
N VAL A 309 1.59 24.72 27.80
CA VAL A 309 2.46 23.70 28.38
C VAL A 309 1.88 23.20 29.70
N ARG A 310 1.40 24.11 30.58
CA ARG A 310 0.77 23.72 31.85
C ARG A 310 -0.47 22.86 31.64
N ILE A 311 -1.32 23.19 30.66
CA ILE A 311 -2.48 22.36 30.29
C ILE A 311 -2.01 21.00 29.79
N ALA A 312 -1.01 20.98 28.89
CA ALA A 312 -0.46 19.74 28.38
C ALA A 312 0.13 18.85 29.50
N GLU A 313 0.76 19.43 30.51
CA GLU A 313 1.27 18.74 31.70
C GLU A 313 0.13 18.14 32.53
N ARG A 314 -0.94 18.91 32.78
CA ARG A 314 -2.14 18.47 33.53
C ARG A 314 -2.91 17.32 32.85
N CYS A 315 -2.83 17.20 31.53
CA CYS A 315 -3.51 16.12 30.80
C CYS A 315 -2.74 14.80 30.93
N GLU A 316 -3.17 13.93 31.83
CA GLU A 316 -2.58 12.61 32.08
C GLU A 316 -3.61 11.52 31.76
N LEU A 317 -3.52 11.00 30.53
CA LEU A 317 -4.36 9.89 30.07
C LEU A 317 -3.48 8.69 29.72
N ASP A 318 -3.79 7.56 30.35
CA ASP A 318 -3.28 6.26 29.93
C ASP A 318 -4.44 5.36 29.53
N LEU A 319 -4.33 4.76 28.34
CA LEU A 319 -5.34 3.88 27.77
C LEU A 319 -4.77 2.48 27.70
N GLU A 320 -5.48 1.54 28.32
CA GLU A 320 -5.16 0.13 28.26
C GLU A 320 -5.81 -0.50 27.01
N PHE A 321 -5.03 -1.27 26.26
CA PHE A 321 -5.48 -1.97 25.06
C PHE A 321 -5.40 -3.48 25.27
N GLY A 322 -6.21 -4.24 24.52
CA GLY A 322 -6.14 -5.71 24.51
C GLY A 322 -6.97 -6.43 25.59
N ARG A 323 -7.77 -5.71 26.39
CA ARG A 323 -8.76 -6.36 27.27
C ARG A 323 -9.91 -6.90 26.42
N LEU A 324 -10.16 -8.20 26.50
CA LEU A 324 -11.31 -8.82 25.85
C LEU A 324 -12.57 -8.60 26.70
N SER A 325 -13.61 -8.07 26.08
CA SER A 325 -14.94 -7.93 26.67
C SER A 325 -15.93 -8.82 25.91
N PHE A 326 -16.64 -9.69 26.64
CA PHE A 326 -17.66 -10.57 26.07
C PHE A 326 -19.04 -10.25 26.65
N PRO A 327 -20.12 -10.40 25.85
CA PRO A 327 -21.47 -10.13 26.31
C PRO A 327 -21.84 -11.01 27.52
N ALA A 328 -22.62 -10.47 28.44
CA ALA A 328 -23.16 -11.26 29.55
C ALA A 328 -24.12 -12.35 29.03
N LEU A 329 -23.92 -13.59 29.46
CA LEU A 329 -24.68 -14.76 29.02
C LEU A 329 -25.64 -15.32 30.07
N ASP A 330 -25.99 -14.52 31.08
CA ASP A 330 -26.83 -14.96 32.22
C ASP A 330 -28.22 -15.48 31.78
N HIS A 331 -28.69 -15.05 30.60
CA HIS A 331 -29.96 -15.49 30.01
C HIS A 331 -29.85 -16.82 29.24
N LEU A 332 -28.63 -17.26 28.92
CA LEU A 332 -28.33 -18.44 28.11
C LEU A 332 -27.76 -19.57 28.97
N VAL A 333 -26.80 -19.25 29.84
CA VAL A 333 -26.13 -20.20 30.73
C VAL A 333 -26.97 -20.39 31.99
N PRO A 334 -27.41 -21.63 32.32
CA PRO A 334 -28.20 -21.90 33.52
C PRO A 334 -27.48 -21.46 34.80
N ALA A 335 -28.24 -20.95 35.77
CA ALA A 335 -27.70 -20.53 37.07
C ALA A 335 -26.90 -21.67 37.73
N GLY A 336 -25.67 -21.36 38.16
CA GLY A 336 -24.76 -22.32 38.78
C GLY A 336 -23.86 -23.10 37.81
N GLN A 337 -23.95 -22.85 36.49
CA GLN A 337 -23.00 -23.38 35.50
C GLN A 337 -22.08 -22.27 34.98
N THR A 338 -20.85 -22.63 34.63
CA THR A 338 -19.96 -21.74 33.86
C THR A 338 -20.26 -21.85 32.36
N PRO A 339 -19.89 -20.83 31.54
CA PRO A 339 -19.98 -20.94 30.08
C PRO A 339 -19.27 -22.18 29.52
N GLN A 340 -18.12 -22.56 30.10
CA GLN A 340 -17.38 -23.75 29.70
C GLN A 340 -18.19 -25.04 29.94
N GLN A 341 -18.74 -25.22 31.15
CA GLN A 341 -19.53 -26.42 31.49
C GLN A 341 -20.77 -26.55 30.60
N PHE A 342 -21.42 -25.43 30.30
CA PHE A 342 -22.59 -25.41 29.42
C PHE A 342 -22.21 -25.73 27.97
N LEU A 343 -21.08 -25.20 27.48
CA LEU A 343 -20.54 -25.51 26.15
C LEU A 343 -20.25 -27.01 26.00
N GLU A 344 -19.53 -27.60 26.95
CA GLU A 344 -19.18 -29.04 26.95
C GLU A 344 -20.42 -29.93 26.80
N ARG A 345 -21.44 -29.70 27.64
CA ARG A 345 -22.69 -30.45 27.57
C ARG A 345 -23.38 -30.31 26.21
N THR A 346 -23.45 -29.07 25.70
CA THR A 346 -24.12 -28.78 24.42
C THR A 346 -23.38 -29.42 23.25
N CYS A 347 -22.05 -29.45 23.29
CA CYS A 347 -21.24 -30.13 22.27
C CYS A 347 -21.38 -31.66 22.31
N GLU A 348 -21.45 -32.29 23.49
CA GLU A 348 -21.69 -33.73 23.60
C GLU A 348 -23.04 -34.14 23.01
N GLU A 349 -24.10 -33.36 23.28
CA GLU A 349 -25.41 -33.56 22.65
C GLU A 349 -25.36 -33.34 21.12
N GLY A 350 -24.62 -32.33 20.68
CA GLY A 350 -24.39 -32.03 19.27
C GLY A 350 -23.62 -33.12 18.53
N LEU A 351 -22.62 -33.72 19.16
CA LEU A 351 -21.81 -34.80 18.62
C LEU A 351 -22.67 -36.02 18.29
N LEU A 352 -23.52 -36.43 19.23
CA LEU A 352 -24.47 -37.53 19.03
C LEU A 352 -25.53 -37.20 17.96
N ARG A 353 -25.95 -35.92 17.87
CA ARG A 353 -26.91 -35.47 16.86
C ARG A 353 -26.33 -35.52 15.44
N ARG A 354 -25.07 -35.10 15.27
CA ARG A 354 -24.40 -35.01 13.97
C ARG A 354 -23.87 -36.35 13.46
N TYR A 355 -23.29 -37.17 14.35
CA TYR A 355 -22.66 -38.46 13.97
C TYR A 355 -23.51 -39.68 14.34
N GLY A 356 -24.61 -39.53 15.07
CA GLY A 356 -25.43 -40.63 15.55
C GLY A 356 -24.81 -41.36 16.74
N GLN A 357 -25.17 -42.65 16.92
CA GLN A 357 -24.67 -43.46 18.03
C GLN A 357 -23.26 -44.02 17.81
N GLU A 358 -22.78 -44.06 16.56
CA GLU A 358 -21.48 -44.62 16.16
C GLU A 358 -20.38 -43.55 16.08
N VAL A 359 -20.22 -42.76 17.15
CA VAL A 359 -19.15 -41.76 17.24
C VAL A 359 -17.79 -42.46 17.35
N THR A 360 -16.83 -42.08 16.49
CA THR A 360 -15.49 -42.67 16.48
C THR A 360 -14.61 -42.11 17.61
N GLU A 361 -13.60 -42.87 18.02
CA GLU A 361 -12.60 -42.42 19.00
C GLU A 361 -11.84 -41.17 18.52
N GLU A 362 -11.64 -41.02 17.22
CA GLU A 362 -11.01 -39.84 16.63
C GLU A 362 -11.86 -38.59 16.85
N GLN A 363 -13.17 -38.67 16.60
CA GLN A 363 -14.10 -37.56 16.81
C GLN A 363 -14.18 -37.15 18.28
N ARG A 364 -14.24 -38.13 19.21
CA ARG A 364 -14.25 -37.84 20.66
C ARG A 364 -12.96 -37.18 21.12
N ARG A 365 -11.80 -37.69 20.68
CA ARG A 365 -10.50 -37.09 21.02
C ARG A 365 -10.37 -35.68 20.46
N ARG A 366 -10.83 -35.45 19.23
CA ARG A 366 -10.82 -34.12 18.61
C ARG A 366 -11.69 -33.14 19.41
N LEU A 367 -12.92 -33.53 19.79
CA LEU A 367 -13.79 -32.68 20.58
C LEU A 367 -13.18 -32.36 21.95
N ALA A 368 -12.66 -33.37 22.66
CA ALA A 368 -12.03 -33.17 23.97
C ALA A 368 -10.83 -32.20 23.90
N TYR A 369 -9.97 -32.35 22.88
CA TYR A 369 -8.84 -31.45 22.66
C TYR A 369 -9.29 -30.01 22.37
N GLU A 370 -10.27 -29.82 21.49
CA GLU A 370 -10.77 -28.47 21.18
C GLU A 370 -11.39 -27.81 22.42
N LEU A 371 -12.15 -28.56 23.24
CA LEU A 371 -12.76 -28.05 24.47
C LEU A 371 -11.70 -27.64 25.50
N GLU A 372 -10.62 -28.42 25.65
CA GLU A 372 -9.48 -28.08 26.51
C GLU A 372 -8.80 -26.78 26.05
N VAL A 373 -8.62 -26.59 24.73
CA VAL A 373 -8.03 -25.35 24.20
C VAL A 373 -8.97 -24.16 24.42
N VAL A 374 -10.28 -24.33 24.23
CA VAL A 374 -11.28 -23.27 24.49
C VAL A 374 -11.31 -22.88 25.96
N GLU A 375 -11.20 -23.84 26.88
CA GLU A 375 -11.12 -23.58 28.31
C GLU A 375 -9.88 -22.75 28.66
N LYS A 376 -8.70 -23.17 28.18
CA LYS A 376 -7.42 -22.47 28.42
C LYS A 376 -7.40 -21.05 27.87
N THR A 377 -8.09 -20.82 26.76
CA THR A 377 -8.13 -19.52 26.07
C THR A 377 -9.25 -18.61 26.55
N GLY A 378 -10.24 -19.14 27.27
CA GLY A 378 -11.37 -18.36 27.82
C GLY A 378 -12.43 -17.97 26.79
N PHE A 379 -12.52 -18.65 25.63
CA PHE A 379 -13.43 -18.28 24.54
C PHE A 379 -14.78 -19.00 24.55
N ALA A 380 -15.11 -19.75 25.62
CA ALA A 380 -16.39 -20.44 25.72
C ALA A 380 -17.60 -19.49 25.61
N ALA A 381 -17.53 -18.34 26.29
CA ALA A 381 -18.58 -17.33 26.22
C ALA A 381 -18.75 -16.77 24.80
N TYR A 382 -17.65 -16.54 24.09
CA TYR A 382 -17.70 -16.09 22.69
C TYR A 382 -18.39 -17.11 21.77
N ILE A 383 -18.03 -18.39 21.88
CA ILE A 383 -18.62 -19.45 21.06
C ILE A 383 -20.13 -19.59 21.34
N LEU A 384 -20.53 -19.53 22.62
CA LEU A 384 -21.94 -19.59 23.01
C LEU A 384 -22.75 -18.38 22.55
N PHE A 385 -22.16 -17.19 22.60
CA PHE A 385 -22.75 -15.98 22.03
C PHE A 385 -23.03 -16.16 20.53
N VAL A 386 -22.07 -16.73 19.78
CA VAL A 386 -22.27 -17.02 18.35
C VAL A 386 -23.35 -18.09 18.13
N TRP A 387 -23.31 -19.16 18.92
CA TRP A 387 -24.29 -20.23 18.86
C TRP A 387 -25.73 -19.73 19.04
N ASP A 388 -25.97 -18.82 19.99
CA ASP A 388 -27.32 -18.31 20.32
C ASP A 388 -28.03 -17.70 19.11
N PHE A 389 -27.39 -16.76 18.39
CA PHE A 389 -28.04 -16.14 17.23
C PHE A 389 -28.08 -17.05 16.00
N VAL A 390 -27.13 -17.99 15.86
CA VAL A 390 -27.14 -18.97 14.76
C VAL A 390 -28.27 -19.98 14.95
N ASP A 391 -28.44 -20.51 16.16
CA ASP A 391 -29.53 -21.41 16.49
C ASP A 391 -30.88 -20.71 16.30
N TRP A 392 -31.01 -19.46 16.75
CA TRP A 392 -32.20 -18.63 16.52
C TRP A 392 -32.52 -18.45 15.03
N ALA A 393 -31.50 -18.19 14.20
CA ALA A 393 -31.64 -18.01 12.75
C ALA A 393 -32.10 -19.31 12.07
N ARG A 394 -31.50 -20.46 12.45
CA ARG A 394 -31.87 -21.79 11.94
C ARG A 394 -33.31 -22.16 12.30
N GLN A 395 -33.73 -21.92 13.54
CA GLN A 395 -35.11 -22.17 13.97
C GLN A 395 -36.15 -21.38 13.15
N ARG A 396 -35.76 -20.27 12.53
CA ARG A 396 -36.60 -19.42 11.66
C ARG A 396 -36.37 -19.66 10.17
N GLY A 397 -35.61 -20.70 9.82
CA GLY A 397 -35.30 -21.05 8.45
C GLY A 397 -34.53 -19.95 7.71
N ILE A 398 -33.69 -19.18 8.40
CA ILE A 398 -32.74 -18.24 7.78
C ILE A 398 -31.47 -19.02 7.46
N PRO A 399 -31.13 -19.24 6.17
CA PRO A 399 -29.88 -19.91 5.83
C PRO A 399 -28.68 -19.08 6.28
N CYS A 400 -27.73 -19.74 6.92
CA CYS A 400 -26.50 -19.13 7.39
C CYS A 400 -25.35 -20.14 7.39
N GLY A 401 -24.11 -19.66 7.29
CA GLY A 401 -22.93 -20.50 7.37
C GLY A 401 -21.68 -19.70 7.71
N PRO A 402 -20.66 -20.32 8.35
CA PRO A 402 -19.46 -19.63 8.75
C PRO A 402 -18.46 -19.57 7.58
N ARG A 403 -17.51 -18.63 7.65
CA ARG A 403 -16.41 -18.51 6.70
C ARG A 403 -15.05 -18.78 7.31
N GLY A 404 -14.06 -18.89 6.44
CA GLY A 404 -12.66 -18.89 6.82
C GLY A 404 -12.28 -20.13 7.63
N SER A 405 -11.55 -19.91 8.72
CA SER A 405 -11.01 -20.98 9.55
C SER A 405 -12.03 -21.61 10.49
N ALA A 406 -13.17 -20.96 10.76
CA ALA A 406 -14.20 -21.46 11.66
C ALA A 406 -14.70 -22.86 11.29
N ALA A 407 -14.74 -23.20 10.00
CA ALA A 407 -15.13 -24.54 9.54
C ALA A 407 -14.18 -25.67 10.01
N GLY A 408 -12.98 -25.35 10.51
CA GLY A 408 -12.02 -26.33 11.03
C GLY A 408 -12.27 -26.83 12.46
N SER A 409 -13.33 -26.34 13.13
CA SER A 409 -13.64 -26.71 14.51
C SER A 409 -14.79 -27.72 14.62
N ILE A 410 -14.56 -28.83 15.32
CA ILE A 410 -15.61 -29.82 15.60
C ILE A 410 -16.63 -29.27 16.60
N ILE A 411 -16.24 -28.36 17.49
CA ILE A 411 -17.15 -27.64 18.39
C ILE A 411 -18.20 -26.91 17.56
N LEU A 412 -17.77 -26.10 16.58
CA LEU A 412 -18.68 -25.33 15.73
C LEU A 412 -19.58 -26.23 14.87
N TYR A 413 -19.09 -27.39 14.43
CA TYR A 413 -19.90 -28.39 13.73
C TYR A 413 -20.98 -29.01 14.63
N CYS A 414 -20.62 -29.40 15.87
CA CYS A 414 -21.54 -29.98 16.85
C CYS A 414 -22.65 -28.99 17.26
N LEU A 415 -22.31 -27.71 17.42
CA LEU A 415 -23.27 -26.65 17.75
C LEU A 415 -24.18 -26.26 16.60
N GLY A 416 -23.90 -26.73 15.37
CA GLY A 416 -24.60 -26.26 14.19
C GLY A 416 -24.25 -24.83 13.79
N ILE A 417 -23.07 -24.34 14.18
CA ILE A 417 -22.52 -23.11 13.61
C ILE A 417 -21.96 -23.40 12.22
N SER A 418 -21.21 -24.50 12.08
CA SER A 418 -20.72 -25.05 10.80
C SER A 418 -21.54 -26.27 10.37
N ASP A 419 -21.69 -26.47 9.07
CA ASP A 419 -22.25 -27.70 8.47
C ASP A 419 -21.18 -28.59 7.82
N LEU A 420 -19.91 -28.15 7.83
CA LEU A 420 -18.79 -28.92 7.30
C LEU A 420 -18.13 -29.74 8.41
N ASP A 421 -17.99 -31.05 8.19
CA ASP A 421 -17.34 -31.99 9.11
C ASP A 421 -15.81 -31.86 9.04
N PRO A 422 -15.14 -31.26 10.06
CA PRO A 422 -13.71 -31.00 10.00
C PRO A 422 -12.86 -32.28 10.09
N VAL A 423 -13.38 -33.36 10.66
CA VAL A 423 -12.64 -34.63 10.77
C VAL A 423 -12.63 -35.32 9.42
N LYS A 424 -13.79 -35.40 8.74
CA LYS A 424 -13.90 -36.00 7.40
C LYS A 424 -13.02 -35.32 6.36
N TYR A 425 -12.93 -33.99 6.39
CA TYR A 425 -12.17 -33.19 5.42
C TYR A 425 -10.76 -32.82 5.89
N GLY A 426 -10.28 -33.38 7.01
CA GLY A 426 -8.92 -33.14 7.51
C GLY A 426 -8.61 -31.67 7.83
N LEU A 427 -9.60 -30.89 8.24
CA LEU A 427 -9.45 -29.46 8.50
C LEU A 427 -8.74 -29.21 9.83
N THR A 428 -7.84 -28.23 9.83
CA THR A 428 -6.98 -27.92 10.98
C THR A 428 -7.66 -26.98 11.97
N PHE A 429 -7.82 -27.40 13.24
CA PHE A 429 -8.41 -26.56 14.30
C PHE A 429 -7.51 -25.38 14.67
N GLU A 430 -6.20 -25.54 14.66
CA GLU A 430 -5.24 -24.51 15.06
C GLU A 430 -5.20 -23.32 14.10
N ARG A 431 -5.76 -23.48 12.89
CA ARG A 431 -6.00 -22.38 11.97
C ARG A 431 -7.12 -21.47 12.47
N PHE A 432 -8.09 -22.03 13.21
CA PHE A 432 -9.16 -21.30 13.89
C PHE A 432 -8.68 -20.74 15.23
N LEU A 433 -8.15 -21.61 16.11
CA LEU A 433 -7.72 -21.22 17.45
C LEU A 433 -6.41 -21.91 17.82
N ASN A 434 -5.34 -21.11 17.95
CA ASN A 434 -4.00 -21.62 18.23
C ASN A 434 -3.66 -21.47 19.73
N PRO A 435 -3.38 -22.57 20.47
CA PRO A 435 -3.07 -22.50 21.89
C PRO A 435 -1.74 -21.81 22.21
N GLU A 436 -0.77 -21.79 21.27
CA GLU A 436 0.52 -21.11 21.46
C GLU A 436 0.39 -19.58 21.35
N ARG A 437 -0.75 -19.07 20.89
CA ARG A 437 -1.00 -17.64 20.71
C ARG A 437 -2.46 -17.31 20.92
N ILE A 438 -2.79 -16.93 22.16
CA ILE A 438 -4.14 -16.53 22.56
C ILE A 438 -4.52 -15.24 21.82
N GLN A 439 -5.29 -15.39 20.74
CA GLN A 439 -5.95 -14.30 20.01
C GLN A 439 -7.41 -14.66 19.84
N MET A 440 -8.26 -13.62 19.83
CA MET A 440 -9.68 -13.81 19.57
C MET A 440 -9.88 -14.51 18.22
N PRO A 441 -10.57 -15.67 18.19
CA PRO A 441 -10.91 -16.32 16.95
C PRO A 441 -12.00 -15.51 16.22
N ASP A 442 -11.96 -15.50 14.89
CA ASP A 442 -12.91 -14.79 14.05
C ASP A 442 -13.94 -15.78 13.51
N ILE A 443 -15.21 -15.68 13.93
CA ILE A 443 -16.34 -16.45 13.40
C ILE A 443 -17.21 -15.54 12.55
N ASP A 444 -16.77 -15.32 11.32
CA ASP A 444 -17.52 -14.59 10.31
C ASP A 444 -18.72 -15.40 9.83
N MET A 445 -19.92 -14.83 9.90
CA MET A 445 -21.16 -15.52 9.51
C MET A 445 -21.79 -14.86 8.28
N ASP A 446 -22.08 -15.68 7.26
CA ASP A 446 -22.93 -15.30 6.15
C ASP A 446 -24.39 -15.64 6.47
N PHE A 447 -25.31 -14.76 6.11
CA PHE A 447 -26.77 -14.91 6.20
C PHE A 447 -27.42 -14.61 4.86
N ALA A 448 -28.65 -15.07 4.65
CA ALA A 448 -29.48 -14.59 3.55
C ALA A 448 -29.63 -13.06 3.61
N ASP A 449 -29.22 -12.36 2.55
CA ASP A 449 -29.12 -10.89 2.51
C ASP A 449 -30.45 -10.20 2.80
N ASP A 450 -31.55 -10.76 2.31
CA ASP A 450 -32.91 -10.22 2.53
C ASP A 450 -33.47 -10.45 3.94
N ARG A 451 -32.78 -11.21 4.79
CA ARG A 451 -33.20 -11.51 6.18
C ARG A 451 -32.11 -11.26 7.22
N ARG A 452 -30.93 -10.76 6.84
CA ARG A 452 -29.81 -10.52 7.77
C ARG A 452 -30.17 -9.52 8.87
N ASP A 453 -30.98 -8.51 8.54
CA ASP A 453 -31.35 -7.45 9.48
C ASP A 453 -32.25 -8.00 10.62
N GLU A 454 -32.97 -9.11 10.40
CA GLU A 454 -33.72 -9.81 11.47
C GLU A 454 -32.77 -10.38 12.54
N VAL A 455 -31.61 -10.89 12.14
CA VAL A 455 -30.60 -11.45 13.05
C VAL A 455 -29.91 -10.33 13.84
N ILE A 456 -29.56 -9.23 13.17
CA ILE A 456 -29.00 -8.05 13.83
C ILE A 456 -29.99 -7.51 14.87
N GLN A 457 -31.28 -7.41 14.50
CA GLN A 457 -32.32 -6.96 15.41
C GLN A 457 -32.50 -7.91 16.60
N TYR A 458 -32.42 -9.23 16.39
CA TYR A 458 -32.41 -10.21 17.47
C TYR A 458 -31.26 -9.96 18.45
N VAL A 459 -30.03 -9.77 17.96
CA VAL A 459 -28.87 -9.50 18.81
C VAL A 459 -29.06 -8.19 19.59
N ILE A 460 -29.57 -7.14 18.95
CA ILE A 460 -29.89 -5.87 19.62
C ILE A 460 -30.90 -6.05 20.75
N ASP A 461 -32.00 -6.75 20.50
CA ASP A 461 -33.06 -6.93 21.49
C ASP A 461 -32.67 -7.92 22.60
N ARG A 462 -31.81 -8.91 22.28
CA ARG A 462 -31.34 -9.94 23.22
C ARG A 462 -30.24 -9.44 24.15
N TYR A 463 -29.27 -8.69 23.63
CA TYR A 463 -28.07 -8.26 24.37
C TYR A 463 -28.09 -6.79 24.81
N GLY A 464 -29.04 -5.98 24.32
CA GLY A 464 -29.28 -4.61 24.76
C GLY A 464 -28.88 -3.54 23.73
N ARG A 465 -29.76 -2.56 23.53
CA ARG A 465 -29.57 -1.45 22.56
C ARG A 465 -28.42 -0.53 22.89
N ASP A 466 -28.04 -0.43 24.16
CA ASP A 466 -26.91 0.33 24.64
C ASP A 466 -25.57 -0.44 24.55
N ARG A 467 -25.62 -1.76 24.28
CA ARG A 467 -24.45 -2.65 24.22
C ARG A 467 -24.12 -3.16 22.82
N VAL A 468 -25.01 -2.94 21.85
CA VAL A 468 -24.87 -3.37 20.46
C VAL A 468 -24.93 -2.15 19.54
N ALA A 469 -23.96 -2.01 18.65
CA ALA A 469 -23.95 -0.94 17.63
C ALA A 469 -23.33 -1.42 16.31
N GLN A 470 -23.71 -0.78 15.21
CA GLN A 470 -23.04 -1.01 13.92
C GLN A 470 -21.65 -0.36 13.92
N ILE A 471 -20.75 -0.82 13.05
CA ILE A 471 -19.39 -0.29 12.95
C ILE A 471 -19.33 0.82 11.89
N ILE A 472 -18.62 1.91 12.15
CA ILE A 472 -18.37 2.96 11.15
C ILE A 472 -17.34 2.54 10.10
N THR A 473 -17.49 3.10 8.91
CA THR A 473 -16.49 3.11 7.85
C THR A 473 -16.26 4.53 7.38
N PHE A 474 -15.04 4.83 6.93
CA PHE A 474 -14.73 6.13 6.36
C PHE A 474 -14.53 6.01 4.85
N GLY A 475 -15.39 6.68 4.07
CA GLY A 475 -15.18 6.87 2.66
C GLY A 475 -14.00 7.83 2.46
N ARG A 476 -12.95 7.39 1.76
CA ARG A 476 -11.74 8.20 1.50
C ARG A 476 -11.68 8.66 0.04
N LEU A 477 -11.09 9.82 -0.20
CA LEU A 477 -10.87 10.36 -1.54
C LEU A 477 -9.74 9.59 -2.27
N LEU A 478 -10.08 8.45 -2.86
CA LEU A 478 -9.13 7.70 -3.72
C LEU A 478 -8.85 8.46 -5.02
N ALA A 479 -7.71 8.20 -5.66
CA ALA A 479 -7.20 8.88 -6.86
C ALA A 479 -8.27 9.40 -7.85
N ARG A 480 -9.16 8.51 -8.33
CA ARG A 480 -10.22 8.88 -9.29
C ARG A 480 -11.29 9.79 -8.69
N ALA A 481 -11.66 9.58 -7.43
CA ALA A 481 -12.63 10.42 -6.73
C ALA A 481 -12.04 11.79 -6.41
N ALA A 482 -10.77 11.83 -5.98
CA ALA A 482 -10.04 13.08 -5.74
C ALA A 482 -9.97 13.95 -7.01
N ILE A 483 -9.60 13.36 -8.17
CA ILE A 483 -9.63 14.08 -9.47
C ILE A 483 -11.01 14.67 -9.76
N ARG A 484 -12.09 13.89 -9.54
CA ARG A 484 -13.45 14.33 -9.84
C ARG A 484 -13.94 15.44 -8.93
N ASP A 485 -13.71 15.32 -7.63
CA ASP A 485 -14.15 16.33 -6.66
C ASP A 485 -13.34 17.63 -6.80
N VAL A 486 -12.02 17.54 -6.99
CA VAL A 486 -11.17 18.71 -7.27
C VAL A 486 -11.55 19.35 -8.61
N GLY A 487 -11.78 18.57 -9.66
CA GLY A 487 -12.19 19.10 -10.96
C GLY A 487 -13.50 19.88 -10.89
N ARG A 488 -14.46 19.41 -10.08
CA ARG A 488 -15.69 20.15 -9.80
C ARG A 488 -15.42 21.45 -9.03
N ALA A 489 -14.59 21.40 -8.00
CA ALA A 489 -14.27 22.58 -7.19
C ALA A 489 -13.48 23.65 -7.97
N LEU A 490 -12.66 23.24 -8.94
CA LEU A 490 -11.93 24.16 -9.85
C LEU A 490 -12.77 24.63 -11.04
N ASP A 491 -14.06 24.27 -11.10
CA ASP A 491 -14.99 24.58 -12.21
C ASP A 491 -14.52 24.09 -13.59
N TYR A 492 -13.87 22.91 -13.64
CA TYR A 492 -13.43 22.31 -14.89
C TYR A 492 -14.54 21.49 -15.55
N PRO A 493 -14.60 21.43 -16.90
CA PRO A 493 -15.62 20.64 -17.61
C PRO A 493 -15.62 19.16 -17.20
N LEU A 494 -16.78 18.65 -16.77
CA LEU A 494 -16.93 17.28 -16.22
C LEU A 494 -16.48 16.18 -17.19
N ASN A 495 -16.66 16.40 -18.50
CA ASN A 495 -16.21 15.48 -19.55
C ASN A 495 -14.68 15.36 -19.59
N GLU A 496 -13.95 16.45 -19.40
CA GLU A 496 -12.50 16.47 -19.33
C GLU A 496 -12.01 15.82 -18.04
N VAL A 497 -12.62 16.18 -16.90
CA VAL A 497 -12.27 15.61 -15.59
C VAL A 497 -12.48 14.09 -15.58
N ASP A 498 -13.60 13.59 -16.12
CA ASP A 498 -13.85 12.15 -16.20
C ASP A 498 -12.92 11.43 -17.20
N ARG A 499 -12.52 12.10 -18.29
CA ARG A 499 -11.47 11.60 -19.20
C ARG A 499 -10.17 11.38 -18.44
N VAL A 500 -9.71 12.36 -17.67
CA VAL A 500 -8.48 12.28 -16.87
C VAL A 500 -8.60 11.19 -15.79
N ALA A 501 -9.72 11.13 -15.06
CA ALA A 501 -9.95 10.13 -14.03
C ALA A 501 -9.94 8.69 -14.58
N LYS A 502 -10.41 8.46 -15.81
CA LYS A 502 -10.39 7.13 -16.45
C LYS A 502 -8.99 6.65 -16.84
N LEU A 503 -8.02 7.55 -17.00
CA LEU A 503 -6.62 7.21 -17.31
C LEU A 503 -5.85 6.66 -16.10
N VAL A 504 -6.37 6.84 -14.88
CA VAL A 504 -5.84 6.20 -13.67
C VAL A 504 -6.16 4.70 -13.73
N PRO A 505 -5.18 3.78 -13.68
CA PRO A 505 -5.43 2.34 -13.69
C PRO A 505 -6.38 1.89 -12.56
N SER A 506 -7.24 0.90 -12.85
CA SER A 506 -8.16 0.34 -11.84
C SER A 506 -7.54 -0.78 -11.00
N ILE A 507 -6.38 -1.29 -11.40
CA ILE A 507 -5.66 -2.36 -10.72
C ILE A 507 -4.19 -1.93 -10.60
N PRO A 508 -3.58 -2.02 -9.41
CA PRO A 508 -4.19 -2.42 -8.14
C PRO A 508 -5.26 -1.43 -7.65
N ILE A 509 -6.25 -1.93 -6.90
CA ILE A 509 -7.26 -1.08 -6.25
C ILE A 509 -6.56 -0.20 -5.22
N GLY A 510 -6.90 1.09 -5.18
CA GLY A 510 -6.28 2.05 -4.26
C GLY A 510 -4.90 2.54 -4.70
N LEU A 511 -4.57 2.42 -6.00
CA LEU A 511 -3.37 2.99 -6.59
C LEU A 511 -3.30 4.51 -6.32
N LYS A 512 -2.15 4.98 -5.85
CA LYS A 512 -1.90 6.40 -5.62
C LYS A 512 -1.72 7.17 -6.93
N LEU A 513 -2.06 8.46 -6.92
CA LEU A 513 -1.87 9.33 -8.09
C LEU A 513 -0.41 9.43 -8.56
N SER A 514 0.56 9.37 -7.63
CA SER A 514 1.99 9.30 -7.97
C SER A 514 2.30 8.09 -8.84
N ASP A 515 1.81 6.92 -8.42
CA ASP A 515 2.09 5.65 -9.08
C ASP A 515 1.30 5.55 -10.40
N ALA A 516 0.10 6.16 -10.44
CA ALA A 516 -0.70 6.25 -11.65
C ALA A 516 -0.02 7.07 -12.76
N LEU A 517 0.67 8.18 -12.41
CA LEU A 517 1.47 8.97 -13.35
C LEU A 517 2.65 8.16 -13.92
N GLU A 518 3.25 7.29 -13.13
CA GLU A 518 4.33 6.42 -13.59
C GLU A 518 3.83 5.29 -14.51
N GLN A 519 2.65 4.74 -14.20
CA GLN A 519 2.09 3.60 -14.92
C GLN A 519 1.33 3.99 -16.21
N SER A 520 0.82 5.22 -16.29
CA SER A 520 -0.01 5.71 -17.39
C SER A 520 0.70 6.84 -18.15
N PRO A 521 1.38 6.54 -19.29
CA PRO A 521 2.08 7.56 -20.08
C PRO A 521 1.15 8.64 -20.63
N GLU A 522 -0.12 8.29 -20.90
CA GLU A 522 -1.12 9.24 -21.39
C GLU A 522 -1.50 10.24 -20.30
N LEU A 523 -1.72 9.76 -19.07
CA LEU A 523 -1.95 10.64 -17.92
C LEU A 523 -0.75 11.56 -17.67
N LYS A 524 0.47 11.00 -17.77
CA LYS A 524 1.71 11.77 -17.63
C LYS A 524 1.87 12.84 -18.71
N ALA A 525 1.58 12.53 -19.97
CA ALA A 525 1.64 13.49 -21.06
C ALA A 525 0.64 14.64 -20.87
N LEU A 526 -0.57 14.36 -20.39
CA LEU A 526 -1.54 15.41 -20.04
C LEU A 526 -1.07 16.27 -18.86
N TYR A 527 -0.51 15.64 -17.83
CA TYR A 527 0.04 16.32 -16.66
C TYR A 527 1.21 17.25 -17.00
N GLU A 528 2.12 16.84 -17.89
CA GLU A 528 3.29 17.63 -18.30
C GLU A 528 2.95 18.68 -19.39
N GLY A 529 1.94 18.40 -20.23
CA GLY A 529 1.62 19.24 -21.38
C GLY A 529 0.52 20.29 -21.16
N GLN A 530 -0.29 20.17 -20.10
CA GLN A 530 -1.46 21.05 -19.89
C GLN A 530 -1.48 21.63 -18.47
N PRO A 531 -1.18 22.94 -18.30
CA PRO A 531 -1.09 23.57 -16.97
C PRO A 531 -2.32 23.42 -16.08
N HIS A 532 -3.53 23.45 -16.67
CA HIS A 532 -4.76 23.26 -15.89
C HIS A 532 -4.89 21.83 -15.36
N ILE A 533 -4.43 20.83 -16.12
CA ILE A 533 -4.37 19.42 -15.67
C ILE A 533 -3.27 19.21 -14.64
N THR A 534 -2.12 19.89 -14.75
CA THR A 534 -1.09 19.91 -13.70
C THR A 534 -1.69 20.37 -12.37
N ARG A 535 -2.37 21.53 -12.37
CA ARG A 535 -3.07 22.07 -11.19
C ARG A 535 -4.12 21.10 -10.64
N LEU A 536 -4.92 20.47 -11.50
CA LEU A 536 -5.92 19.47 -11.12
C LEU A 536 -5.29 18.30 -10.37
N ILE A 537 -4.23 17.71 -10.93
CA ILE A 537 -3.59 16.51 -10.39
C ILE A 537 -2.82 16.84 -9.11
N ASP A 538 -2.07 17.94 -9.06
CA ASP A 538 -1.32 18.32 -7.85
C ASP A 538 -2.24 18.63 -6.68
N THR A 539 -3.35 19.33 -6.94
CA THR A 539 -4.37 19.57 -5.92
C THR A 539 -5.03 18.26 -5.49
N ALA A 540 -5.38 17.38 -6.45
CA ALA A 540 -5.94 16.05 -6.13
C ALA A 540 -4.99 15.16 -5.34
N ARG A 541 -3.67 15.27 -5.53
CA ARG A 541 -2.65 14.59 -4.71
C ARG A 541 -2.66 15.09 -3.26
N GLY A 542 -2.92 16.38 -3.05
CA GLY A 542 -3.06 16.95 -1.71
C GLY A 542 -4.29 16.45 -0.94
N LEU A 543 -5.38 16.11 -1.65
CA LEU A 543 -6.63 15.59 -1.07
C LEU A 543 -6.70 14.04 -1.10
N GLU A 544 -5.77 13.37 -1.76
CA GLU A 544 -5.79 11.92 -1.90
C GLU A 544 -5.67 11.24 -0.53
N GLY A 545 -6.61 10.35 -0.26
CA GLY A 545 -6.67 9.57 0.98
C GLY A 545 -7.44 10.24 2.10
N VAL A 546 -7.77 11.54 2.02
CA VAL A 546 -8.51 12.29 3.05
C VAL A 546 -9.88 11.65 3.28
N ALA A 547 -10.29 11.55 4.56
CA ALA A 547 -11.62 11.09 4.93
C ALA A 547 -12.71 12.09 4.46
N ARG A 548 -13.62 11.61 3.62
CA ARG A 548 -14.70 12.40 3.02
C ARG A 548 -15.99 12.34 3.81
N ASN A 549 -16.39 11.13 4.20
CA ASN A 549 -17.69 10.90 4.82
C ASN A 549 -17.66 9.68 5.73
N ALA A 550 -18.50 9.71 6.75
CA ALA A 550 -18.85 8.55 7.54
C ALA A 550 -19.90 7.70 6.80
N GLY A 551 -19.67 6.40 6.73
CA GLY A 551 -20.58 5.38 6.24
C GLY A 551 -20.75 4.28 7.27
N THR A 552 -21.78 3.45 7.11
CA THR A 552 -22.01 2.30 7.99
C THR A 552 -21.43 1.04 7.38
N HIS A 553 -20.68 0.25 8.16
CA HIS A 553 -20.14 -1.03 7.70
C HIS A 553 -21.28 -1.93 7.26
N ALA A 554 -21.15 -2.58 6.10
CA ALA A 554 -22.24 -3.34 5.51
C ALA A 554 -22.69 -4.54 6.37
N ALA A 555 -21.80 -5.01 7.25
CA ALA A 555 -22.02 -6.23 8.02
C ALA A 555 -21.55 -6.16 9.48
N GLY A 556 -20.82 -5.12 9.85
CA GLY A 556 -20.01 -5.12 11.07
C GLY A 556 -20.83 -4.60 12.23
N VAL A 557 -20.93 -5.42 13.27
CA VAL A 557 -21.61 -5.08 14.53
C VAL A 557 -20.61 -5.28 15.67
N VAL A 558 -20.62 -4.38 16.63
CA VAL A 558 -19.87 -4.51 17.88
C VAL A 558 -20.82 -4.85 19.01
N VAL A 559 -20.37 -5.72 19.92
CA VAL A 559 -21.10 -6.09 21.13
C VAL A 559 -20.18 -5.97 22.34
N ALA A 560 -20.70 -5.42 23.44
CA ALA A 560 -19.96 -5.23 24.68
C ALA A 560 -20.66 -5.86 25.90
N ASP A 561 -19.90 -6.08 26.97
CA ASP A 561 -20.41 -6.53 28.28
C ASP A 561 -21.22 -5.44 29.01
N GLN A 562 -20.85 -4.17 28.80
CA GLN A 562 -21.41 -2.97 29.40
C GLN A 562 -21.91 -1.99 28.33
N PRO A 563 -22.61 -0.89 28.69
CA PRO A 563 -22.97 0.14 27.71
C PRO A 563 -21.77 0.59 26.89
N LEU A 564 -21.91 0.62 25.56
CA LEU A 564 -20.84 0.93 24.62
C LEU A 564 -20.23 2.30 24.85
N THR A 565 -21.00 3.26 25.38
CA THR A 565 -20.54 4.60 25.75
C THR A 565 -19.53 4.62 26.90
N ASN A 566 -19.26 3.48 27.55
CA ASN A 566 -18.12 3.34 28.45
C ASN A 566 -16.79 3.13 27.70
N TYR A 567 -16.84 2.64 26.47
CA TYR A 567 -15.67 2.22 25.70
C TYR A 567 -15.46 3.06 24.43
N VAL A 568 -16.54 3.40 23.74
CA VAL A 568 -16.51 3.98 22.40
C VAL A 568 -17.54 5.10 22.22
N PRO A 569 -17.20 6.17 21.48
CA PRO A 569 -18.18 7.16 21.08
C PRO A 569 -19.14 6.58 20.05
N LEU A 570 -20.40 6.99 20.13
CA LEU A 570 -21.48 6.54 19.25
C LEU A 570 -22.04 7.68 18.41
N GLN A 571 -22.68 7.34 17.31
CA GLN A 571 -23.47 8.25 16.49
C GLN A 571 -24.61 7.51 15.80
N ARG A 572 -25.51 8.25 15.15
CA ARG A 572 -26.57 7.64 14.35
C ARG A 572 -25.98 6.96 13.12
N ALA A 573 -26.47 5.75 12.81
CA ALA A 573 -26.16 5.10 11.55
C ALA A 573 -26.65 5.96 10.36
N THR A 574 -26.02 5.81 9.20
CA THR A 574 -26.40 6.56 7.99
C THR A 574 -27.77 6.12 7.44
N ARG A 575 -28.25 4.95 7.84
CA ARG A 575 -29.55 4.38 7.48
C ARG A 575 -30.19 3.75 8.72
N GLY A 576 -31.47 4.03 8.93
CA GLY A 576 -32.23 3.51 10.08
C GLY A 576 -31.96 4.27 11.38
N ASP A 577 -32.52 3.74 12.48
CA ASP A 577 -32.45 4.35 13.82
C ASP A 577 -31.38 3.72 14.73
N SER A 578 -30.56 2.81 14.21
CA SER A 578 -29.51 2.13 15.00
C SER A 578 -28.35 3.07 15.36
N ALA A 579 -27.71 2.80 16.48
CA ALA A 579 -26.43 3.40 16.83
C ALA A 579 -25.31 2.77 15.99
N MET A 580 -24.27 3.57 15.74
CA MET A 580 -23.05 3.21 15.07
C MET A 580 -21.86 3.73 15.88
N THR A 581 -20.76 2.99 15.94
CA THR A 581 -19.53 3.47 16.58
C THR A 581 -18.96 4.68 15.84
N GLN A 582 -18.11 5.47 16.51
CA GLN A 582 -17.25 6.46 15.86
C GLN A 582 -15.85 5.91 15.55
N TYR A 583 -15.52 4.73 16.07
CA TYR A 583 -14.28 4.02 15.81
C TYR A 583 -14.47 2.93 14.77
N ASP A 584 -13.59 2.89 13.78
CA ASP A 584 -13.61 1.88 12.74
C ASP A 584 -13.22 0.49 13.28
N MET A 585 -13.40 -0.53 12.44
CA MET A 585 -13.13 -1.92 12.82
C MET A 585 -11.72 -2.16 13.36
N LYS A 586 -10.70 -1.47 12.83
CA LYS A 586 -9.31 -1.67 13.27
C LYS A 586 -9.08 -1.08 14.66
N VAL A 587 -9.70 0.06 14.94
CA VAL A 587 -9.63 0.68 16.26
C VAL A 587 -10.39 -0.16 17.28
N LEU A 588 -11.58 -0.65 16.94
CA LEU A 588 -12.37 -1.55 17.79
C LEU A 588 -11.60 -2.82 18.17
N ASP A 589 -10.87 -3.41 17.20
CA ASP A 589 -10.00 -4.56 17.44
C ASP A 589 -8.87 -4.24 18.45
N LYS A 590 -8.28 -3.04 18.38
CA LYS A 590 -7.21 -2.62 19.31
C LYS A 590 -7.71 -2.45 20.74
N ILE A 591 -8.90 -1.88 20.92
CA ILE A 591 -9.50 -1.67 22.25
C ILE A 591 -10.07 -2.97 22.85
N GLY A 592 -10.21 -4.03 22.04
CA GLY A 592 -10.59 -5.36 22.50
C GLY A 592 -12.11 -5.59 22.64
N LEU A 593 -12.92 -4.80 21.92
CA LEU A 593 -14.35 -5.07 21.82
C LEU A 593 -14.65 -6.21 20.85
N LEU A 594 -15.66 -7.00 21.17
CA LEU A 594 -16.10 -8.09 20.30
C LEU A 594 -16.77 -7.50 19.05
N LYS A 595 -16.14 -7.75 17.90
CA LYS A 595 -16.72 -7.49 16.59
C LYS A 595 -17.33 -8.76 16.01
N MET A 596 -18.38 -8.59 15.23
CA MET A 596 -19.04 -9.65 14.48
C MET A 596 -19.45 -9.14 13.12
N ASP A 597 -19.16 -9.92 12.09
CA ASP A 597 -19.53 -9.64 10.72
C ASP A 597 -20.76 -10.49 10.33
N PHE A 598 -21.91 -9.82 10.23
CA PHE A 598 -23.19 -10.36 9.75
C PHE A 598 -23.35 -10.06 8.26
N LEU A 599 -22.72 -10.86 7.39
CA LEU A 599 -22.76 -10.57 5.96
C LEU A 599 -24.03 -11.06 5.30
N GLY A 600 -24.64 -10.21 4.48
CA GLY A 600 -25.66 -10.63 3.55
C GLY A 600 -25.04 -11.27 2.31
N LEU A 601 -25.32 -12.55 2.09
CA LEU A 601 -24.91 -13.27 0.87
C LEU A 601 -26.14 -13.52 -0.01
N ALA A 602 -26.20 -12.85 -1.16
CA ALA A 602 -27.30 -12.97 -2.11
C ALA A 602 -27.54 -14.42 -2.57
N ASN A 603 -26.51 -15.26 -2.58
CA ASN A 603 -26.64 -16.67 -2.97
C ASN A 603 -27.45 -17.48 -1.96
N LEU A 604 -27.35 -17.19 -0.66
CA LEU A 604 -28.18 -17.84 0.36
C LEU A 604 -29.66 -17.47 0.18
N THR A 605 -29.94 -16.20 -0.15
CA THR A 605 -31.27 -15.74 -0.54
C THR A 605 -31.78 -16.46 -1.80
N MET A 606 -30.93 -16.58 -2.83
CA MET A 606 -31.28 -17.29 -4.07
C MET A 606 -31.60 -18.76 -3.81
N LEU A 607 -30.79 -19.45 -3.00
CA LEU A 607 -31.00 -20.85 -2.62
C LEU A 607 -32.31 -21.02 -1.84
N SER A 608 -32.59 -20.16 -0.85
CA SER A 608 -33.84 -20.19 -0.09
C SER A 608 -35.07 -20.06 -1.01
N LYS A 609 -35.03 -19.09 -1.95
CA LYS A 609 -36.11 -18.88 -2.92
C LYS A 609 -36.26 -20.06 -3.88
N ALA A 610 -35.15 -20.66 -4.33
CA ALA A 610 -35.17 -21.84 -5.18
C ALA A 610 -35.85 -23.03 -4.47
N ILE A 611 -35.50 -23.31 -3.22
CA ILE A 611 -36.10 -24.38 -2.41
C ILE A 611 -37.60 -24.12 -2.21
N ALA A 612 -37.98 -22.89 -1.85
CA ALA A 612 -39.38 -22.52 -1.67
C ALA A 612 -40.20 -22.72 -2.96
N ASN A 613 -39.64 -22.36 -4.11
CA ASN A 613 -40.28 -22.56 -5.41
C ASN A 613 -40.40 -24.04 -5.78
N VAL A 614 -39.37 -24.86 -5.51
CA VAL A 614 -39.42 -26.31 -5.74
C VAL A 614 -40.50 -26.96 -4.88
N LYS A 615 -40.60 -26.58 -3.60
CA LYS A 615 -41.67 -27.04 -2.70
C LYS A 615 -43.04 -26.60 -3.21
N ALA A 616 -43.22 -25.33 -3.59
CA ALA A 616 -44.49 -24.81 -4.06
C ALA A 616 -44.95 -25.44 -5.39
N MET A 617 -44.03 -25.70 -6.32
CA MET A 617 -44.34 -26.20 -7.66
C MET A 617 -44.42 -27.72 -7.73
N ARG A 618 -43.60 -28.44 -6.95
CA ARG A 618 -43.44 -29.90 -7.05
C ARG A 618 -43.79 -30.66 -5.76
N GLY A 619 -44.04 -29.96 -4.65
CA GLY A 619 -44.27 -30.58 -3.35
C GLY A 619 -43.03 -31.27 -2.76
N ILE A 620 -41.84 -31.05 -3.34
CA ILE A 620 -40.60 -31.66 -2.89
C ILE A 620 -39.95 -30.77 -1.84
N GLU A 621 -39.74 -31.31 -0.64
CA GLU A 621 -38.91 -30.67 0.38
C GLU A 621 -37.44 -31.04 0.16
N LEU A 622 -36.59 -30.02 0.03
CA LEU A 622 -35.15 -30.18 -0.13
C LEU A 622 -34.45 -29.78 1.15
N ASP A 623 -33.61 -30.67 1.66
CA ASP A 623 -32.71 -30.44 2.77
C ASP A 623 -31.28 -30.32 2.21
N LEU A 624 -30.71 -29.12 2.28
CA LEU A 624 -29.39 -28.82 1.70
C LEU A 624 -28.28 -29.67 2.35
N ASP A 625 -28.40 -29.97 3.63
CA ASP A 625 -27.39 -30.71 4.40
C ASP A 625 -27.34 -32.20 4.02
N LYS A 626 -28.38 -32.68 3.32
CA LYS A 626 -28.52 -34.08 2.91
C LYS A 626 -28.28 -34.32 1.41
N LEU A 627 -27.89 -33.29 0.66
CA LEU A 627 -27.64 -33.44 -0.77
C LEU A 627 -26.38 -34.30 -1.02
N PRO A 628 -26.41 -35.22 -2.00
CA PRO A 628 -25.23 -35.97 -2.39
C PRO A 628 -24.18 -35.05 -3.00
N LEU A 629 -22.92 -35.23 -2.59
CA LEU A 629 -21.77 -34.43 -3.06
C LEU A 629 -21.11 -35.02 -4.31
N ASP A 630 -21.57 -36.17 -4.79
CA ASP A 630 -21.05 -36.96 -5.91
C ASP A 630 -22.03 -37.05 -7.09
N ASP A 631 -22.98 -36.11 -7.19
CA ASP A 631 -23.98 -36.12 -8.26
C ASP A 631 -23.36 -35.92 -9.66
N ALA A 632 -23.43 -36.98 -10.47
CA ALA A 632 -22.82 -37.03 -11.79
C ALA A 632 -23.41 -36.00 -12.77
N GLN A 633 -24.71 -35.67 -12.65
CA GLN A 633 -25.35 -34.70 -13.53
C GLN A 633 -24.84 -33.29 -13.29
N THR A 634 -24.63 -32.93 -12.02
CA THR A 634 -24.03 -31.65 -11.59
C THR A 634 -22.62 -31.49 -12.13
N TYR A 635 -21.76 -32.50 -11.99
CA TYR A 635 -20.40 -32.43 -12.52
C TYR A 635 -20.34 -32.41 -14.06
N ALA A 636 -21.25 -33.12 -14.73
CA ALA A 636 -21.35 -33.06 -16.18
C ALA A 636 -21.77 -31.66 -16.66
N MET A 637 -22.69 -30.99 -15.96
CA MET A 637 -23.08 -29.59 -16.23
C MET A 637 -21.89 -28.64 -16.10
N LEU A 638 -21.17 -28.71 -14.98
CA LEU A 638 -19.98 -27.90 -14.75
C LEU A 638 -18.90 -28.13 -15.82
N SER A 639 -18.66 -29.39 -16.17
CA SER A 639 -17.68 -29.79 -17.20
C SER A 639 -18.01 -29.27 -18.59
N ARG A 640 -19.29 -29.00 -18.91
CA ARG A 640 -19.69 -28.32 -20.15
C ARG A 640 -19.46 -26.80 -20.12
N GLY A 641 -19.10 -26.24 -18.97
CA GLY A 641 -18.91 -24.81 -18.76
C GLY A 641 -20.22 -24.06 -18.50
N GLU A 642 -21.31 -24.75 -18.14
CA GLU A 642 -22.62 -24.18 -17.80
C GLU A 642 -22.58 -23.55 -16.39
N THR A 643 -21.68 -22.59 -16.19
CA THR A 643 -21.34 -21.96 -14.90
C THR A 643 -22.01 -20.59 -14.69
N ARG A 644 -22.91 -20.20 -15.60
CA ARG A 644 -23.68 -18.96 -15.45
C ARG A 644 -24.50 -19.04 -14.18
N THR A 645 -24.39 -18.05 -13.29
CA THR A 645 -25.06 -18.02 -11.96
C THR A 645 -24.65 -19.15 -11.00
N VAL A 646 -23.56 -19.86 -11.27
CA VAL A 646 -22.96 -20.80 -10.31
C VAL A 646 -21.95 -20.04 -9.46
N PHE A 647 -22.27 -19.86 -8.18
CA PHE A 647 -21.47 -19.07 -7.26
C PHE A 647 -19.97 -19.41 -7.33
N GLN A 648 -19.12 -18.37 -7.33
CA GLN A 648 -17.66 -18.41 -7.48
C GLN A 648 -17.12 -18.85 -8.86
N LEU A 649 -17.93 -19.45 -9.73
CA LEU A 649 -17.46 -20.06 -10.99
C LEU A 649 -17.86 -19.29 -12.27
N GLU A 650 -18.48 -18.12 -12.14
CA GLU A 650 -19.14 -17.41 -13.26
C GLU A 650 -18.20 -16.66 -14.22
N GLY A 651 -16.97 -16.37 -13.79
CA GLY A 651 -16.04 -15.54 -14.57
C GLY A 651 -15.57 -16.24 -15.85
N PRO A 652 -15.45 -15.57 -17.01
CA PRO A 652 -15.13 -16.24 -18.28
C PRO A 652 -13.85 -17.09 -18.24
N GLY A 653 -12.82 -16.60 -17.55
CA GLY A 653 -11.58 -17.37 -17.39
C GLY A 653 -11.72 -18.52 -16.39
N MET A 654 -12.55 -18.37 -15.35
CA MET A 654 -12.86 -19.43 -14.39
C MET A 654 -13.67 -20.54 -15.06
N THR A 655 -14.71 -20.18 -15.83
CA THR A 655 -15.49 -21.11 -16.66
C THR A 655 -14.59 -21.96 -17.55
N ARG A 656 -13.62 -21.34 -18.22
CA ARG A 656 -12.65 -22.07 -19.05
C ARG A 656 -11.80 -23.02 -18.21
N SER A 657 -11.31 -22.59 -17.05
CA SER A 657 -10.54 -23.47 -16.16
C SER A 657 -11.38 -24.63 -15.60
N VAL A 658 -12.68 -24.45 -15.37
CA VAL A 658 -13.61 -25.54 -15.02
C VAL A 658 -13.71 -26.54 -16.19
N GLN A 659 -13.87 -26.06 -17.42
CA GLN A 659 -13.90 -26.91 -18.61
C GLN A 659 -12.58 -27.64 -18.84
N ASP A 660 -11.44 -26.98 -18.64
CA ASP A 660 -10.13 -27.63 -18.77
C ASP A 660 -9.92 -28.67 -17.67
N LEU A 661 -10.43 -28.42 -16.46
CA LEU A 661 -10.30 -29.33 -15.33
C LEU A 661 -11.22 -30.55 -15.43
N GLN A 662 -12.43 -30.44 -16.00
CA GLN A 662 -13.45 -31.51 -15.98
C GLN A 662 -13.69 -32.04 -14.54
N PRO A 663 -14.20 -31.22 -13.60
CA PRO A 663 -14.33 -31.61 -12.19
C PRO A 663 -15.27 -32.81 -12.02
N GLY A 664 -15.03 -33.61 -10.99
CA GLY A 664 -15.79 -34.83 -10.68
C GLY A 664 -15.92 -35.11 -9.19
N THR A 665 -15.33 -34.26 -8.35
CA THR A 665 -15.40 -34.29 -6.89
C THR A 665 -15.43 -32.85 -6.38
N LEU A 666 -15.84 -32.66 -5.13
CA LEU A 666 -15.85 -31.35 -4.49
C LEU A 666 -14.42 -30.79 -4.34
N ASP A 667 -13.45 -31.67 -4.08
CA ASP A 667 -12.04 -31.30 -3.90
C ASP A 667 -11.45 -30.66 -5.17
N HIS A 668 -11.86 -31.12 -6.36
CA HIS A 668 -11.46 -30.48 -7.61
C HIS A 668 -11.95 -29.03 -7.71
N LEU A 669 -13.18 -28.75 -7.25
CA LEU A 669 -13.73 -27.39 -7.24
C LEU A 669 -13.03 -26.51 -6.20
N ALA A 670 -12.78 -27.06 -5.00
CA ALA A 670 -12.05 -26.38 -3.94
C ALA A 670 -10.62 -26.01 -4.38
N ALA A 671 -9.90 -26.94 -5.00
CA ALA A 671 -8.56 -26.71 -5.54
C ALA A 671 -8.56 -25.64 -6.63
N LEU A 672 -9.54 -25.67 -7.53
CA LEU A 672 -9.63 -24.68 -8.61
C LEU A 672 -9.87 -23.26 -8.05
N VAL A 673 -10.80 -23.09 -7.11
CA VAL A 673 -11.05 -21.78 -6.47
C VAL A 673 -9.83 -21.29 -5.69
N ALA A 674 -9.06 -22.19 -5.07
CA ALA A 674 -7.80 -21.85 -4.40
C ALA A 674 -6.71 -21.41 -5.38
N LEU A 675 -6.56 -22.13 -6.50
CA LEU A 675 -5.56 -21.86 -7.54
C LEU A 675 -5.88 -20.64 -8.40
N TYR A 676 -7.16 -20.27 -8.56
CA TYR A 676 -7.59 -19.15 -9.39
C TYR A 676 -7.35 -17.77 -8.73
N ARG A 677 -6.11 -17.55 -8.26
CA ARG A 677 -5.62 -16.31 -7.65
C ARG A 677 -4.30 -15.86 -8.29
N PRO A 678 -4.00 -14.55 -8.34
CA PRO A 678 -2.72 -14.06 -8.87
C PRO A 678 -1.52 -14.72 -8.17
N GLY A 679 -0.61 -15.33 -8.94
CA GLY A 679 0.47 -16.19 -8.44
C GLY A 679 0.16 -17.67 -8.67
N PRO A 680 -0.68 -18.32 -7.83
CA PRO A 680 -1.05 -19.73 -7.97
C PRO A 680 -1.72 -20.12 -9.30
N MET A 681 -2.34 -19.17 -10.01
CA MET A 681 -2.97 -19.41 -11.33
C MET A 681 -2.04 -20.08 -12.35
N ALA A 682 -0.72 -19.86 -12.22
CA ALA A 682 0.27 -20.49 -13.10
C ALA A 682 0.31 -22.02 -12.95
N HIS A 683 -0.15 -22.56 -11.82
CA HIS A 683 -0.13 -24.00 -11.53
C HIS A 683 -1.41 -24.73 -11.99
N ILE A 684 -2.45 -24.03 -12.44
CA ILE A 684 -3.70 -24.67 -12.90
C ILE A 684 -3.42 -25.67 -14.03
N SER A 685 -2.60 -25.30 -15.02
CA SER A 685 -2.28 -26.19 -16.14
C SER A 685 -1.53 -27.46 -15.71
N SER A 686 -0.59 -27.33 -14.76
CA SER A 686 0.10 -28.49 -14.18
C SER A 686 -0.81 -29.36 -13.33
N TYR A 687 -1.71 -28.75 -12.54
CA TYR A 687 -2.70 -29.48 -11.76
C TYR A 687 -3.58 -30.36 -12.66
N VAL A 688 -4.10 -29.78 -13.75
CA VAL A 688 -4.88 -30.53 -14.76
C VAL A 688 -4.05 -31.62 -15.42
N ALA A 689 -2.83 -31.30 -15.85
CA ALA A 689 -1.96 -32.28 -16.54
C ALA A 689 -1.59 -33.47 -15.64
N ARG A 690 -1.31 -33.24 -14.35
CA ARG A 690 -0.99 -34.30 -13.39
C ARG A 690 -2.21 -35.17 -13.08
N ARG A 691 -3.37 -34.56 -12.90
CA ARG A 691 -4.62 -35.28 -12.70
C ARG A 691 -4.94 -36.22 -13.88
N GLU A 692 -4.74 -35.74 -15.11
CA GLU A 692 -4.99 -36.52 -16.33
C GLU A 692 -3.86 -37.53 -16.64
N GLY A 693 -2.83 -37.62 -15.80
CA GLY A 693 -1.68 -38.50 -16.02
C GLY A 693 -0.77 -38.07 -17.18
N ARG A 694 -0.90 -36.84 -17.68
CA ARG A 694 -0.03 -36.24 -18.70
C ARG A 694 1.29 -35.73 -18.13
N GLU A 695 1.35 -35.46 -16.83
CA GLU A 695 2.54 -35.09 -16.06
C GLU A 695 2.64 -36.00 -14.82
N ALA A 696 3.85 -36.37 -14.40
CA ALA A 696 4.04 -37.15 -13.19
C ALA A 696 3.74 -36.30 -11.93
N ALA A 697 2.90 -36.81 -11.04
CA ALA A 697 2.55 -36.18 -9.76
C ALA A 697 3.65 -36.35 -8.70
N THR A 698 4.87 -35.92 -9.01
CA THR A 698 6.02 -36.08 -8.10
C THR A 698 6.08 -34.94 -7.09
N PRO A 699 6.02 -35.21 -5.77
CA PRO A 699 6.18 -34.18 -4.75
C PRO A 699 7.63 -33.64 -4.72
N PRO A 700 7.86 -32.45 -4.13
CA PRO A 700 9.21 -31.87 -4.02
C PRO A 700 10.19 -32.76 -3.26
N ASP A 701 9.68 -33.56 -2.32
CA ASP A 701 10.38 -34.56 -1.53
C ASP A 701 9.44 -35.76 -1.25
N PRO A 702 9.94 -37.03 -1.24
CA PRO A 702 9.11 -38.20 -0.96
C PRO A 702 8.37 -38.16 0.37
N SER A 703 8.94 -37.48 1.38
CA SER A 703 8.29 -37.34 2.69
C SER A 703 7.04 -36.45 2.67
N LEU A 704 6.78 -35.72 1.58
CA LEU A 704 5.58 -34.89 1.41
C LEU A 704 4.47 -35.58 0.60
N ALA A 705 4.65 -36.84 0.21
CA ALA A 705 3.71 -37.53 -0.67
C ALA A 705 2.30 -37.60 -0.07
N ASP A 706 2.19 -37.94 1.22
CA ASP A 706 0.95 -38.01 1.99
C ASP A 706 0.27 -36.65 2.16
N VAL A 707 1.05 -35.57 2.30
CA VAL A 707 0.52 -34.20 2.48
C VAL A 707 -0.02 -33.62 1.17
N LEU A 708 0.55 -34.01 0.03
CA LEU A 708 0.26 -33.41 -1.27
C LEU A 708 -0.45 -34.35 -2.24
N GLU A 709 -0.88 -35.53 -1.79
CA GLU A 709 -1.54 -36.55 -2.63
C GLU A 709 -2.81 -35.98 -3.27
N GLU A 710 -3.69 -35.39 -2.44
CA GLU A 710 -4.95 -34.78 -2.85
C GLU A 710 -4.79 -33.63 -3.87
N SER A 711 -3.60 -33.04 -3.94
CA SER A 711 -3.29 -31.92 -4.82
C SER A 711 -2.25 -32.27 -5.88
N TYR A 712 -2.05 -33.57 -6.14
CA TYR A 712 -1.15 -34.09 -7.18
C TYR A 712 0.28 -33.53 -7.04
N GLY A 713 0.80 -33.42 -5.82
CA GLY A 713 2.15 -32.93 -5.54
C GLY A 713 2.31 -31.41 -5.69
N ILE A 714 1.22 -30.64 -5.76
CA ILE A 714 1.23 -29.17 -5.83
C ILE A 714 0.77 -28.62 -4.50
N ILE A 715 1.48 -27.64 -3.93
CA ILE A 715 1.00 -26.93 -2.75
C ILE A 715 -0.12 -25.99 -3.20
N VAL A 716 -1.35 -26.24 -2.74
CA VAL A 716 -2.56 -25.48 -3.12
C VAL A 716 -3.14 -24.75 -1.91
N TYR A 717 -3.20 -25.44 -0.76
CA TYR A 717 -3.88 -24.94 0.43
C TYR A 717 -2.91 -24.36 1.47
N GLN A 718 -3.39 -23.40 2.27
CA GLN A 718 -2.63 -22.87 3.41
C GLN A 718 -2.39 -23.94 4.48
N ASP A 719 -3.32 -24.89 4.65
CA ASP A 719 -3.18 -26.02 5.56
C ASP A 719 -2.04 -26.96 5.13
N GLN A 720 -1.87 -27.20 3.83
CA GLN A 720 -0.72 -27.94 3.30
C GLN A 720 0.59 -27.22 3.60
N VAL A 721 0.62 -25.88 3.55
CA VAL A 721 1.81 -25.11 3.97
C VAL A 721 2.15 -25.39 5.44
N LEU A 722 1.16 -25.36 6.34
CA LEU A 722 1.37 -25.67 7.76
C LEU A 722 1.94 -27.08 7.93
N GLN A 723 1.37 -28.08 7.27
CA GLN A 723 1.83 -29.46 7.35
C GLN A 723 3.25 -29.63 6.79
N VAL A 724 3.57 -29.02 5.65
CA VAL A 724 4.89 -29.04 5.02
C VAL A 724 5.96 -28.46 5.95
N VAL A 725 5.70 -27.28 6.56
CA VAL A 725 6.72 -26.62 7.40
C VAL A 725 6.89 -27.33 8.74
N ARG A 726 5.84 -27.93 9.29
CA ARG A 726 5.95 -28.80 10.48
C ARG A 726 6.76 -30.05 10.16
N LYS A 727 6.45 -30.72 9.05
CA LYS A 727 7.07 -32.00 8.69
C LYS A 727 8.55 -31.84 8.33
N LEU A 728 8.91 -30.81 7.56
CA LEU A 728 10.29 -30.59 7.12
C LEU A 728 11.10 -29.79 8.13
N ALA A 729 10.58 -28.67 8.64
CA ALA A 729 11.32 -27.73 9.48
C ALA A 729 11.13 -27.97 10.98
N GLY A 730 10.24 -28.90 11.38
CA GLY A 730 9.97 -29.18 12.79
C GLY A 730 9.32 -28.01 13.53
N TYR A 731 8.72 -27.07 12.79
CA TYR A 731 8.11 -25.88 13.37
C TYR A 731 7.00 -26.25 14.35
N SER A 732 6.89 -25.47 15.43
CA SER A 732 5.71 -25.50 16.28
C SER A 732 4.47 -25.03 15.50
N LEU A 733 3.28 -25.28 16.04
CA LEU A 733 2.03 -24.83 15.42
C LEU A 733 1.97 -23.29 15.35
N GLY A 734 2.48 -22.61 16.37
CA GLY A 734 2.62 -21.15 16.40
C GLY A 734 3.59 -20.62 15.34
N GLN A 735 4.77 -21.22 15.21
CA GLN A 735 5.77 -20.83 14.20
C GLN A 735 5.23 -21.00 12.77
N ALA A 736 4.54 -22.11 12.51
CA ALA A 736 3.92 -22.38 11.23
C ALA A 736 2.81 -21.36 10.90
N ASP A 737 1.97 -20.98 11.88
CA ASP A 737 0.91 -19.97 11.66
C ASP A 737 1.48 -18.57 11.39
N VAL A 738 2.58 -18.18 12.04
CA VAL A 738 3.26 -16.89 11.75
C VAL A 738 3.65 -16.81 10.28
N LEU A 739 4.30 -17.86 9.77
CA LEU A 739 4.72 -17.92 8.37
C LEU A 739 3.52 -17.92 7.41
N ARG A 740 2.47 -18.71 7.71
CA ARG A 740 1.22 -18.74 6.93
C ARG A 740 0.54 -17.37 6.89
N ARG A 741 0.46 -16.66 8.02
CA ARG A 741 -0.13 -15.30 8.08
C ARG A 741 0.69 -14.30 7.27
N ALA A 742 2.01 -14.36 7.34
CA ALA A 742 2.88 -13.52 6.54
C ALA A 742 2.62 -13.73 5.04
N MET A 743 2.43 -14.99 4.60
CA MET A 743 2.00 -15.30 3.23
C MET A 743 0.62 -14.73 2.91
N GLY A 744 -0.40 -15.00 3.75
CA GLY A 744 -1.77 -14.55 3.52
C GLY A 744 -1.94 -13.03 3.48
N LYS A 745 -1.19 -12.30 4.32
CA LYS A 745 -1.17 -10.83 4.40
C LYS A 745 -0.17 -10.18 3.43
N LYS A 746 0.61 -10.97 2.69
CA LYS A 746 1.63 -10.49 1.75
C LYS A 746 2.69 -9.61 2.42
N GLU A 747 3.08 -9.97 3.64
CA GLU A 747 4.04 -9.23 4.46
C GLU A 747 5.48 -9.51 4.00
N LYS A 748 5.96 -8.72 3.04
CA LYS A 748 7.25 -8.93 2.36
C LYS A 748 8.44 -8.99 3.33
N GLU A 749 8.48 -8.10 4.31
CA GLU A 749 9.58 -8.02 5.28
C GLU A 749 9.64 -9.25 6.18
N VAL A 750 8.47 -9.77 6.59
CA VAL A 750 8.39 -10.99 7.41
C VAL A 750 8.83 -12.20 6.59
N MET A 751 8.38 -12.34 5.34
CA MET A 751 8.78 -13.44 4.47
C MET A 751 10.30 -13.45 4.20
N ALA A 752 10.90 -12.28 3.96
CA ALA A 752 12.35 -12.16 3.77
C ALA A 752 13.13 -12.58 5.02
N ARG A 753 12.60 -12.31 6.21
CA ARG A 753 13.22 -12.69 7.49
C ARG A 753 13.05 -14.18 7.82
N GLU A 754 11.93 -14.78 7.47
CA GLU A 754 11.62 -16.19 7.81
C GLU A 754 12.22 -17.20 6.83
N GLY A 755 12.52 -16.82 5.58
CA GLY A 755 13.08 -17.74 4.58
C GLY A 755 14.39 -18.41 4.98
N PRO A 756 15.43 -17.65 5.40
CA PRO A 756 16.67 -18.24 5.87
C PRO A 756 16.47 -19.18 7.07
N LYS A 757 15.58 -18.82 8.00
CA LYS A 757 15.28 -19.65 9.19
C LYS A 757 14.65 -20.99 8.79
N PHE A 758 13.71 -20.96 7.84
CA PHE A 758 13.07 -22.17 7.34
C PHE A 758 14.11 -23.09 6.69
N ILE A 759 14.95 -22.56 5.82
CA ILE A 759 15.98 -23.35 5.12
C ILE A 759 16.94 -24.00 6.12
N GLU A 760 17.45 -23.24 7.09
CA GLU A 760 18.36 -23.78 8.11
C GLU A 760 17.67 -24.84 8.99
N ALA A 761 16.40 -24.65 9.35
CA ALA A 761 15.64 -25.63 10.14
C ALA A 761 15.41 -26.94 9.38
N VAL A 762 15.08 -26.87 8.09
CA VAL A 762 14.92 -28.07 7.23
C VAL A 762 16.24 -28.82 7.09
N VAL A 763 17.35 -28.10 6.92
CA VAL A 763 18.69 -28.71 6.86
C VAL A 763 19.07 -29.36 8.19
N ALA A 764 18.76 -28.72 9.33
CA ALA A 764 18.99 -29.27 10.66
C ALA A 764 18.20 -30.57 10.91
N ASN A 765 17.03 -30.74 10.27
CA ASN A 765 16.23 -31.96 10.34
C ASN A 765 16.66 -33.06 9.35
N GLY A 766 17.81 -32.91 8.70
CA GLY A 766 18.42 -33.95 7.87
C GLY A 766 18.01 -33.94 6.39
N TYR A 767 17.31 -32.91 5.93
CA TYR A 767 16.96 -32.76 4.52
C TYR A 767 18.04 -32.01 3.73
N PRO A 768 18.29 -32.35 2.45
CA PRO A 768 19.24 -31.62 1.62
C PRO A 768 18.84 -30.14 1.43
N ARG A 769 19.81 -29.22 1.51
CA ARG A 769 19.58 -27.78 1.24
C ARG A 769 18.86 -27.51 -0.09
N PRO A 770 19.18 -28.20 -1.22
CA PRO A 770 18.44 -28.01 -2.46
C PRO A 770 16.94 -28.35 -2.36
N THR A 771 16.56 -29.28 -1.48
CA THR A 771 15.16 -29.60 -1.20
C THR A 771 14.49 -28.47 -0.42
N ALA A 772 15.17 -27.94 0.60
CA ALA A 772 14.67 -26.81 1.40
C ALA A 772 14.43 -25.56 0.54
N GLU A 773 15.38 -25.22 -0.34
CA GLU A 773 15.28 -24.10 -1.28
C GLU A 773 14.14 -24.30 -2.26
N ARG A 774 14.00 -25.50 -2.84
CA ARG A 774 12.90 -25.83 -3.76
C ARG A 774 11.53 -25.70 -3.12
N VAL A 775 11.38 -26.17 -1.87
CA VAL A 775 10.12 -26.03 -1.13
C VAL A 775 9.86 -24.57 -0.81
N TRP A 776 10.87 -23.80 -0.39
CA TRP A 776 10.72 -22.37 -0.14
C TRP A 776 10.30 -21.58 -1.39
N ASP A 777 10.87 -21.92 -2.55
CA ASP A 777 10.50 -21.32 -3.85
C ASP A 777 9.04 -21.59 -4.24
N LEU A 778 8.45 -22.70 -3.77
CA LEU A 778 7.03 -23.01 -3.95
C LEU A 778 6.14 -22.26 -2.96
N LEU A 779 6.66 -21.91 -1.79
CA LEU A 779 5.95 -21.18 -0.75
C LEU A 779 5.93 -19.66 -0.99
N GLN A 780 7.02 -19.10 -1.55
CA GLN A 780 7.19 -17.66 -1.76
C GLN A 780 6.10 -16.99 -2.63
N PRO A 781 5.58 -17.61 -3.72
CA PRO A 781 4.54 -17.02 -4.55
C PRO A 781 3.24 -16.72 -3.82
N PHE A 782 2.92 -17.46 -2.75
CA PHE A 782 1.76 -17.20 -1.90
C PHE A 782 1.83 -15.83 -1.21
N ALA A 783 3.03 -15.28 -1.03
CA ALA A 783 3.27 -13.95 -0.46
C ALA A 783 3.34 -12.81 -1.50
N GLY A 784 3.19 -13.10 -2.80
CA GLY A 784 3.05 -12.07 -3.83
C GLY A 784 4.23 -11.88 -4.78
N TYR A 785 4.86 -12.96 -5.23
CA TYR A 785 5.69 -12.92 -6.44
C TYR A 785 5.02 -13.69 -7.57
N ALA A 786 4.48 -12.98 -8.56
CA ALA A 786 4.39 -13.56 -9.90
C ALA A 786 5.83 -13.75 -10.38
N PHE A 787 6.26 -14.98 -10.65
CA PHE A 787 7.61 -15.23 -11.15
C PHE A 787 7.84 -14.45 -12.44
N ASN A 788 8.89 -13.63 -12.46
CA ASN A 788 9.26 -12.85 -13.63
C ASN A 788 9.75 -13.76 -14.76
N LYS A 789 9.24 -13.50 -15.96
CA LYS A 789 9.69 -14.07 -17.24
C LYS A 789 11.09 -13.55 -17.54
N CYS A 790 12.06 -14.42 -17.85
CA CYS A 790 13.46 -13.99 -18.00
C CYS A 790 14.07 -14.41 -19.33
N VAL A 791 15.11 -13.66 -19.72
CA VAL A 791 16.06 -13.97 -20.79
C VAL A 791 17.46 -14.07 -20.17
N VAL A 792 18.42 -14.69 -20.85
CA VAL A 792 19.80 -14.83 -20.33
C VAL A 792 20.55 -13.48 -20.32
N ALA A 793 21.59 -13.37 -19.48
CA ALA A 793 22.37 -12.14 -19.28
C ALA A 793 23.03 -11.65 -20.58
N GLU A 794 23.38 -12.55 -21.48
CA GLU A 794 24.02 -12.27 -22.76
C GLU A 794 23.05 -11.72 -23.80
N THR A 795 21.75 -11.66 -23.48
CA THR A 795 20.72 -11.16 -24.41
C THR A 795 21.00 -9.70 -24.75
N THR A 796 21.21 -9.42 -26.04
CA THR A 796 21.46 -8.07 -26.54
C THR A 796 20.16 -7.26 -26.54
N LEU A 797 20.23 -6.04 -26.00
CA LEU A 797 19.20 -5.02 -26.04
C LEU A 797 19.64 -3.88 -26.95
N VAL A 798 18.67 -3.24 -27.61
CA VAL A 798 18.87 -2.04 -28.43
C VAL A 798 18.04 -0.92 -27.82
N ASP A 799 18.67 0.22 -27.56
CA ASP A 799 17.97 1.39 -27.05
C ASP A 799 17.06 1.95 -28.16
N ALA A 800 15.77 2.10 -27.86
CA ALA A 800 14.77 2.56 -28.82
C ALA A 800 14.87 4.05 -29.16
N LEU A 801 15.52 4.84 -28.31
CA LEU A 801 15.78 6.25 -28.57
C LEU A 801 17.13 6.41 -29.22
N THR A 802 18.19 5.88 -28.60
CA THR A 802 19.56 6.18 -29.03
C THR A 802 20.14 5.17 -30.01
N GLY A 803 19.53 4.00 -30.23
CA GLY A 803 20.11 2.93 -31.05
C GLY A 803 21.30 2.20 -30.39
N GLU A 804 21.71 2.61 -29.19
CA GLU A 804 22.79 2.01 -28.43
C GLU A 804 22.52 0.52 -28.17
N ARG A 805 23.55 -0.32 -28.37
CA ARG A 805 23.46 -1.76 -28.07
C ARG A 805 24.14 -2.08 -26.75
N THR A 806 23.47 -2.84 -25.90
CA THR A 806 24.03 -3.37 -24.64
C THR A 806 23.53 -4.80 -24.39
N THR A 807 23.92 -5.41 -23.28
CA THR A 807 23.37 -6.71 -22.85
C THR A 807 22.60 -6.57 -21.55
N VAL A 808 21.67 -7.49 -21.29
CA VAL A 808 20.93 -7.53 -20.01
C VAL A 808 21.91 -7.60 -18.83
N GLY A 809 22.96 -8.40 -18.93
CA GLY A 809 23.99 -8.55 -17.90
C GLY A 809 24.81 -7.27 -17.68
N SER A 810 25.15 -6.55 -18.76
CA SER A 810 25.85 -5.26 -18.64
C SER A 810 24.96 -4.20 -17.99
N LEU A 811 23.67 -4.18 -18.34
CA LEU A 811 22.70 -3.25 -17.75
C LEU A 811 22.41 -3.58 -16.28
N TYR A 812 22.46 -4.86 -15.91
CA TYR A 812 22.40 -5.31 -14.52
C TYR A 812 23.64 -4.88 -13.71
N GLY A 813 24.84 -5.12 -14.26
CA GLY A 813 26.11 -4.78 -13.59
C GLY A 813 26.38 -3.28 -13.51
N ASN A 814 25.82 -2.49 -14.43
CA ASN A 814 25.90 -1.03 -14.44
C ASN A 814 24.52 -0.41 -14.75
N PRO A 815 23.63 -0.30 -13.73
CA PRO A 815 22.29 0.22 -13.90
C PRO A 815 22.29 1.67 -14.40
N ARG A 816 21.60 1.90 -15.51
CA ARG A 816 21.42 3.22 -16.12
C ARG A 816 20.08 3.30 -16.86
N PRO A 817 19.53 4.50 -17.10
CA PRO A 817 18.34 4.66 -17.93
C PRO A 817 18.54 4.01 -19.30
N PHE A 818 17.60 3.17 -19.71
CA PHE A 818 17.63 2.46 -20.99
C PHE A 818 16.19 2.31 -21.51
N THR A 819 15.97 2.46 -22.80
CA THR A 819 14.62 2.42 -23.40
C THR A 819 14.54 1.30 -24.43
N ILE A 820 13.53 0.42 -24.39
CA ILE A 820 13.37 -0.67 -25.36
C ILE A 820 12.12 -0.51 -26.21
N HIS A 821 12.10 -1.16 -27.37
CA HIS A 821 10.90 -1.31 -28.17
C HIS A 821 9.96 -2.34 -27.53
N ALA A 822 8.80 -1.90 -27.04
CA ALA A 822 7.78 -2.78 -26.48
C ALA A 822 6.53 -2.84 -27.37
N LEU A 823 5.97 -4.03 -27.53
CA LEU A 823 4.74 -4.25 -28.29
C LEU A 823 3.51 -3.81 -27.49
N GLY A 824 2.79 -2.80 -27.98
CA GLY A 824 1.52 -2.35 -27.43
C GLY A 824 0.37 -3.33 -27.70
N LYS A 825 -0.75 -3.15 -26.97
CA LYS A 825 -1.98 -3.94 -27.17
C LYS A 825 -2.59 -3.79 -28.57
N ASP A 826 -2.28 -2.69 -29.25
CA ASP A 826 -2.65 -2.38 -30.63
C ASP A 826 -1.71 -3.02 -31.67
N GLY A 827 -0.72 -3.81 -31.23
CA GLY A 827 0.27 -4.45 -32.10
C GLY A 827 1.35 -3.50 -32.63
N LYS A 828 1.44 -2.27 -32.12
CA LYS A 828 2.49 -1.30 -32.52
C LYS A 828 3.65 -1.32 -31.53
N LEU A 829 4.88 -1.26 -32.03
CA LEU A 829 6.07 -1.10 -31.21
C LEU A 829 6.21 0.37 -30.76
N ARG A 830 6.51 0.58 -29.49
CA ARG A 830 6.72 1.92 -28.91
C ARG A 830 7.94 1.91 -27.98
N PRO A 831 8.73 2.99 -27.93
CA PRO A 831 9.79 3.14 -26.93
C PRO A 831 9.20 3.08 -25.51
N ARG A 832 9.80 2.28 -24.63
CA ARG A 832 9.43 2.14 -23.22
C ARG A 832 10.68 2.05 -22.37
N ARG A 833 10.75 2.87 -21.33
CA ARG A 833 11.86 2.86 -20.37
C ARG A 833 11.88 1.53 -19.60
N VAL A 834 13.06 0.94 -19.47
CA VAL A 834 13.33 -0.17 -18.55
C VAL A 834 13.34 0.40 -17.14
N VAL A 835 12.46 -0.13 -16.29
CA VAL A 835 12.31 0.32 -14.89
C VAL A 835 13.43 -0.24 -14.02
N ASP A 836 13.75 -1.53 -14.20
CA ASP A 836 14.78 -2.23 -13.44
C ASP A 836 15.27 -3.48 -14.20
N VAL A 837 16.46 -3.98 -13.86
CA VAL A 837 17.00 -5.26 -14.29
C VAL A 837 17.38 -6.05 -13.05
N MET A 838 16.83 -7.24 -12.88
CA MET A 838 17.00 -8.02 -11.65
C MET A 838 17.58 -9.40 -11.94
N ALA A 839 18.46 -9.89 -11.06
CA ALA A 839 18.94 -11.27 -11.11
C ALA A 839 17.84 -12.25 -10.65
N ASN A 840 17.61 -13.31 -11.42
CA ASN A 840 16.63 -14.36 -11.11
C ASN A 840 17.29 -15.73 -10.94
N GLY A 841 18.54 -15.75 -10.43
CA GLY A 841 19.33 -16.97 -10.20
C GLY A 841 19.74 -17.71 -11.47
N ARG A 842 20.29 -18.92 -11.29
CA ARG A 842 20.60 -19.85 -12.39
C ARG A 842 19.38 -20.72 -12.67
N LYS A 843 18.89 -20.71 -13.91
CA LYS A 843 17.69 -21.46 -14.31
C LYS A 843 17.91 -22.25 -15.59
N PRO A 844 17.18 -23.37 -15.79
CA PRO A 844 17.09 -24.01 -17.09
C PRO A 844 16.50 -23.03 -18.12
N VAL A 845 17.12 -22.95 -19.28
CA VAL A 845 16.67 -22.12 -20.40
C VAL A 845 16.53 -22.97 -21.66
N PHE A 846 15.63 -22.56 -22.53
CA PHE A 846 15.44 -23.14 -23.85
C PHE A 846 16.01 -22.17 -24.89
N GLU A 847 16.76 -22.67 -25.87
CA GLU A 847 17.16 -21.88 -27.04
C GLU A 847 16.08 -22.00 -28.12
N LEU A 848 15.40 -20.89 -28.41
CA LEU A 848 14.56 -20.79 -29.61
C LEU A 848 15.45 -20.41 -30.79
N ARG A 849 15.30 -21.10 -31.91
CA ARG A 849 15.94 -20.77 -33.19
C ARG A 849 14.91 -20.62 -34.30
N THR A 850 14.93 -19.47 -34.96
CA THR A 850 14.08 -19.20 -36.12
C THR A 850 14.73 -19.73 -37.41
N ALA A 851 13.92 -19.99 -38.44
CA ALA A 851 14.42 -20.35 -39.77
C ALA A 851 15.31 -19.28 -40.41
N GLN A 852 15.16 -18.01 -39.99
CA GLN A 852 16.01 -16.89 -40.39
C GLN A 852 17.32 -16.80 -39.58
N GLY A 853 17.64 -17.81 -38.77
CA GLY A 853 18.89 -17.88 -37.99
C GLY A 853 18.90 -17.06 -36.69
N ARG A 854 17.83 -16.30 -36.38
CA ARG A 854 17.71 -15.58 -35.09
C ARG A 854 17.58 -16.56 -33.93
N ARG A 855 18.23 -16.26 -32.81
CA ARG A 855 18.24 -17.10 -31.59
C ARG A 855 17.91 -16.28 -30.36
N ILE A 856 17.25 -16.89 -29.39
CA ILE A 856 17.03 -16.31 -28.07
C ILE A 856 16.99 -17.45 -27.03
N ALA A 857 17.73 -17.28 -25.94
CA ALA A 857 17.70 -18.18 -24.81
C ALA A 857 16.86 -17.57 -23.69
N ALA A 858 15.81 -18.26 -23.29
CA ALA A 858 14.85 -17.76 -22.31
C ALA A 858 14.29 -18.89 -21.44
N THR A 859 13.67 -18.52 -20.32
CA THR A 859 12.98 -19.49 -19.47
C THR A 859 11.76 -20.09 -20.17
N ALA A 860 11.37 -21.30 -19.77
CA ALA A 860 10.25 -22.06 -20.35
C ALA A 860 8.94 -21.23 -20.47
N ASN A 861 8.68 -20.40 -19.46
CA ASN A 861 7.50 -19.54 -19.34
C ASN A 861 7.64 -18.17 -20.06
N HIS A 862 8.72 -17.93 -20.82
CA HIS A 862 8.90 -16.68 -21.54
C HIS A 862 7.95 -16.61 -22.76
N PRO A 863 7.08 -15.59 -22.87
CA PRO A 863 6.05 -15.56 -23.89
C PRO A 863 6.59 -15.04 -25.23
N PHE A 864 6.22 -15.71 -26.30
CA PHE A 864 6.41 -15.28 -27.68
C PHE A 864 5.06 -15.01 -28.31
N ARG A 865 4.97 -13.97 -29.14
CA ARG A 865 3.74 -13.68 -29.87
C ARG A 865 3.67 -14.61 -31.08
N THR A 866 2.61 -15.40 -31.19
CA THR A 866 2.26 -16.22 -32.36
C THR A 866 1.06 -15.61 -33.10
N LEU A 867 0.64 -16.22 -34.20
CA LEU A 867 -0.60 -15.84 -34.91
C LEU A 867 -1.85 -15.98 -34.02
N ASN A 868 -1.84 -16.92 -33.07
CA ASN A 868 -2.98 -17.25 -32.21
C ASN A 868 -2.95 -16.54 -30.85
N GLY A 869 -1.96 -15.67 -30.60
CA GLY A 869 -1.83 -14.95 -29.33
C GLY A 869 -0.44 -15.07 -28.72
N TRP A 870 -0.33 -14.81 -27.42
CA TRP A 870 0.91 -15.03 -26.70
C TRP A 870 0.99 -16.51 -26.28
N THR A 871 2.12 -17.15 -26.56
CA THR A 871 2.39 -18.56 -26.28
C THR A 871 3.71 -18.65 -25.54
N ASN A 872 3.80 -19.40 -24.45
CA ASN A 872 5.09 -19.55 -23.75
C ASN A 872 6.05 -20.40 -24.58
N LEU A 873 7.35 -20.18 -24.40
CA LEU A 873 8.39 -20.87 -25.15
C LEU A 873 8.27 -22.41 -25.06
N GLN A 874 7.95 -22.94 -23.89
CA GLN A 874 7.75 -24.38 -23.67
C GLN A 874 6.57 -24.98 -24.46
N ASP A 875 5.60 -24.16 -24.85
CA ASP A 875 4.41 -24.57 -25.57
C ASP A 875 4.60 -24.47 -27.09
N LEU A 876 5.71 -23.87 -27.55
CA LEU A 876 6.06 -23.76 -28.97
C LEU A 876 6.65 -25.09 -29.49
N ARG A 877 6.29 -25.44 -30.71
CA ARG A 877 6.80 -26.60 -31.44
C ARG A 877 7.60 -26.16 -32.68
N PRO A 878 8.60 -26.95 -33.12
CA PRO A 878 9.27 -26.70 -34.39
C PRO A 878 8.25 -26.59 -35.54
N GLY A 879 8.30 -25.48 -36.28
CA GLY A 879 7.33 -25.15 -37.33
C GLY A 879 6.35 -24.04 -36.94
N ASP A 880 6.20 -23.72 -35.65
CA ASP A 880 5.35 -22.64 -35.20
C ASP A 880 5.85 -21.26 -35.66
N ARG A 881 4.91 -20.40 -36.06
CA ARG A 881 5.20 -19.05 -36.53
C ARG A 881 5.12 -18.06 -35.37
N ILE A 882 6.27 -17.51 -35.01
CA ILE A 882 6.37 -16.38 -34.07
C ILE A 882 6.43 -15.05 -34.82
N ALA A 883 5.85 -14.01 -34.23
CA ALA A 883 5.94 -12.66 -34.71
C ALA A 883 7.35 -12.11 -34.46
N ALA A 884 7.92 -11.49 -35.48
CA ALA A 884 9.16 -10.76 -35.39
C ALA A 884 8.93 -9.36 -35.96
N ALA A 885 9.53 -8.35 -35.32
CA ALA A 885 9.51 -7.01 -35.86
C ALA A 885 10.19 -6.99 -37.24
N ARG A 886 9.53 -6.38 -38.22
CA ARG A 886 10.09 -6.15 -39.56
C ARG A 886 11.23 -5.13 -39.49
N GLU A 887 11.08 -4.12 -38.65
CA GLU A 887 12.02 -3.01 -38.45
C GLU A 887 11.99 -2.58 -36.97
N LEU A 888 13.14 -2.17 -36.43
CA LEU A 888 13.28 -1.55 -35.11
C LEU A 888 13.93 -0.18 -35.33
N ARG A 889 13.15 0.91 -35.24
CA ARG A 889 13.64 2.26 -35.54
C ARG A 889 14.16 2.93 -34.28
N ALA A 890 15.43 3.30 -34.27
CA ALA A 890 15.96 4.22 -33.25
C ALA A 890 15.57 5.65 -33.63
N GLN A 891 15.27 6.50 -32.65
CA GLN A 891 14.99 7.94 -32.84
C GLN A 891 16.20 8.76 -32.41
N SER A 892 17.37 8.48 -32.99
CA SER A 892 18.58 9.18 -32.57
C SER A 892 18.81 10.45 -33.37
N ASP A 893 19.10 11.53 -32.65
CA ASP A 893 19.48 12.83 -33.21
C ASP A 893 21.00 13.07 -33.14
N GLU A 894 21.79 12.10 -32.66
CA GLU A 894 23.26 12.24 -32.62
C GLU A 894 23.78 12.39 -34.05
N SER A 895 24.55 13.45 -34.30
CA SER A 895 25.18 13.70 -35.59
C SER A 895 26.66 13.93 -35.38
N TRP A 896 27.47 13.38 -36.29
CA TRP A 896 28.92 13.57 -36.30
C TRP A 896 29.32 14.49 -37.45
N PRO A 897 30.45 15.22 -37.33
CA PRO A 897 30.96 16.01 -38.44
C PRO A 897 31.16 15.12 -39.68
N LYS A 898 30.65 15.55 -40.83
CA LYS A 898 30.69 14.78 -42.08
C LYS A 898 32.10 14.28 -42.42
N HIS A 899 33.12 15.10 -42.17
CA HIS A 899 34.51 14.74 -42.44
C HIS A 899 35.00 13.57 -41.58
N GLU A 900 34.52 13.44 -40.34
CA GLU A 900 34.83 12.30 -39.48
C GLU A 900 34.18 11.02 -40.02
N LEU A 901 32.94 11.08 -40.50
CA LEU A 901 32.22 9.93 -41.06
C LEU A 901 32.86 9.42 -42.35
N VAL A 902 33.23 10.33 -43.25
CA VAL A 902 33.93 9.99 -44.51
C VAL A 902 35.28 9.34 -44.22
N VAL A 903 36.05 9.90 -43.29
CA VAL A 903 37.34 9.34 -42.89
C VAL A 903 37.15 7.99 -42.19
N LEU A 904 36.15 7.85 -41.30
CA LEU A 904 35.86 6.58 -40.62
C LEU A 904 35.54 5.49 -41.64
N ALA A 905 34.65 5.79 -42.59
CA ALA A 905 34.26 4.87 -43.65
C ALA A 905 35.47 4.39 -44.44
N GLY A 906 36.31 5.33 -44.93
CA GLY A 906 37.52 4.99 -45.68
C GLY A 906 38.54 4.20 -44.85
N LEU A 907 38.71 4.54 -43.56
CA LEU A 907 39.62 3.80 -42.68
C LEU A 907 39.14 2.39 -42.38
N VAL A 908 37.82 2.20 -42.24
CA VAL A 908 37.22 0.88 -41.95
C VAL A 908 37.24 -0.01 -43.19
N SER A 909 36.90 0.50 -44.37
CA SER A 909 36.98 -0.24 -45.63
C SER A 909 38.44 -0.55 -46.01
N GLU A 910 39.15 0.45 -46.54
CA GLU A 910 40.42 0.27 -47.24
C GLU A 910 41.62 0.85 -46.49
N GLY A 911 41.40 1.34 -45.26
CA GLY A 911 42.47 1.95 -44.47
C GLY A 911 43.53 0.96 -43.98
N ASN A 912 44.78 1.41 -43.83
CA ASN A 912 45.77 0.73 -43.00
C ASN A 912 46.00 1.55 -41.74
N THR A 913 45.48 1.04 -40.62
CA THR A 913 45.55 1.66 -39.29
C THR A 913 46.59 1.01 -38.38
N CYS A 914 47.46 0.14 -38.91
CA CYS A 914 48.47 -0.61 -38.13
C CYS A 914 49.75 0.18 -37.84
N HIS A 915 49.94 1.34 -38.45
CA HIS A 915 51.16 2.13 -38.27
C HIS A 915 51.11 2.98 -36.99
N PRO A 916 52.24 3.14 -36.27
CA PRO A 916 52.28 3.77 -34.94
C PRO A 916 52.10 5.30 -34.96
N SER A 917 52.16 5.94 -36.13
CA SER A 917 52.14 7.40 -36.24
C SER A 917 51.36 7.95 -37.44
N THR A 918 50.93 7.09 -38.36
CA THR A 918 50.25 7.47 -39.61
C THR A 918 49.09 6.53 -39.90
N LEU A 919 48.10 7.03 -40.64
CA LEU A 919 46.99 6.25 -41.18
C LEU A 919 47.07 6.34 -42.71
N TYR A 920 46.83 5.23 -43.39
CA TYR A 920 46.81 5.20 -44.85
C TYR A 920 45.41 4.84 -45.33
N PHE A 921 45.03 5.37 -46.49
CA PHE A 921 43.84 4.99 -47.23
C PHE A 921 44.26 4.74 -48.68
N TYR A 922 43.81 3.62 -49.26
CA TYR A 922 44.21 3.20 -50.60
C TYR A 922 42.96 2.98 -51.44
N ASN A 923 42.78 3.77 -52.50
CA ASN A 923 41.69 3.58 -53.46
C ASN A 923 42.16 3.98 -54.87
N ASN A 924 41.64 3.30 -55.89
CA ASN A 924 41.96 3.58 -57.30
C ASN A 924 41.06 4.67 -57.92
N ASP A 925 39.94 4.99 -57.28
CA ASP A 925 39.05 6.07 -57.68
C ASP A 925 39.56 7.40 -57.12
N VAL A 926 39.94 8.28 -58.04
CA VAL A 926 40.45 9.62 -57.72
C VAL A 926 39.42 10.44 -56.93
N ALA A 927 38.12 10.28 -57.20
CA ALA A 927 37.08 11.02 -56.49
C ALA A 927 36.98 10.62 -55.01
N LEU A 928 37.15 9.32 -54.69
CA LEU A 928 37.15 8.84 -53.31
C LEU A 928 38.43 9.26 -52.56
N VAL A 929 39.57 9.29 -53.26
CA VAL A 929 40.83 9.81 -52.70
C VAL A 929 40.70 11.31 -52.40
N GLU A 930 40.15 12.10 -53.32
CA GLU A 930 39.93 13.54 -53.12
C GLU A 930 38.95 13.82 -51.96
N ASP A 931 37.86 13.06 -51.85
CA ASP A 931 36.88 13.19 -50.76
C ASP A 931 37.49 12.83 -49.39
N PHE A 932 38.28 11.75 -49.33
CA PHE A 932 39.02 11.37 -48.13
C PHE A 932 40.06 12.43 -47.75
N VAL A 933 40.80 12.98 -48.72
CA VAL A 933 41.81 14.03 -48.49
C VAL A 933 41.17 15.30 -47.95
N ALA A 934 40.11 15.78 -48.60
CA ALA A 934 39.37 16.96 -48.18
C ALA A 934 38.77 16.80 -46.77
N SER A 935 38.35 15.58 -46.42
CA SER A 935 37.81 15.27 -45.10
C SER A 935 38.90 15.13 -44.03
N ALA A 936 39.97 14.39 -44.31
CA ALA A 936 41.08 14.18 -43.37
C ALA A 936 41.84 15.49 -43.08
N ALA A 937 41.93 16.41 -44.04
CA ALA A 937 42.55 17.72 -43.85
C ALA A 937 41.79 18.64 -42.88
N GLN A 938 40.53 18.35 -42.55
CA GLN A 938 39.75 19.13 -41.58
C GLN A 938 40.10 18.82 -40.12
N PHE A 939 40.79 17.69 -39.86
CA PHE A 939 41.25 17.36 -38.51
C PHE A 939 42.38 18.29 -38.05
N PRO A 940 42.39 18.71 -36.78
CA PRO A 940 43.43 19.59 -36.26
C PRO A 940 44.82 18.94 -36.36
N ASN A 941 45.83 19.73 -36.69
CA ASN A 941 47.23 19.29 -36.74
C ASN A 941 47.45 18.04 -37.64
N THR A 942 46.62 17.87 -38.68
CA THR A 942 46.66 16.75 -39.63
C THR A 942 47.12 17.23 -41.00
N VAL A 943 48.07 16.53 -41.61
CA VAL A 943 48.55 16.80 -42.98
C VAL A 943 48.34 15.54 -43.80
N VAL A 944 47.68 15.68 -44.96
CA VAL A 944 47.41 14.58 -45.88
C VAL A 944 48.37 14.66 -47.06
N GLN A 945 49.00 13.53 -47.39
CA GLN A 945 49.88 13.40 -48.55
C GLN A 945 49.30 12.35 -49.50
N VAL A 946 49.15 12.72 -50.77
CA VAL A 946 48.67 11.82 -51.83
C VAL A 946 49.86 11.37 -52.66
N SER A 947 49.97 10.05 -52.85
CA SER A 947 50.98 9.47 -53.74
C SER A 947 50.28 8.51 -54.71
N THR A 948 50.48 8.71 -56.02
CA THR A 948 49.95 7.82 -57.05
C THR A 948 51.00 6.80 -57.45
N ARG A 949 50.60 5.54 -57.63
CA ARG A 949 51.42 4.50 -58.24
C ARG A 949 51.03 4.39 -59.71
N ASP A 950 51.44 5.34 -60.54
CA ASP A 950 51.47 5.11 -61.98
C ASP A 950 52.86 4.64 -62.39
N LYS A 951 52.94 3.60 -63.22
CA LYS A 951 54.21 3.00 -63.65
C LYS A 951 55.03 3.91 -64.57
N ASP A 952 54.45 5.02 -65.03
CA ASP A 952 55.13 6.04 -65.82
C ASP A 952 54.79 7.46 -65.32
N GLN A 953 55.58 7.94 -64.35
CA GLN A 953 55.85 9.35 -63.93
C GLN A 953 54.67 10.37 -63.90
N ARG A 954 54.33 11.08 -62.80
CA ARG A 954 55.09 12.00 -61.92
C ARG A 954 54.21 12.38 -60.72
N PRO A 955 54.75 12.63 -59.50
CA PRO A 955 53.93 13.13 -58.39
C PRO A 955 53.51 14.58 -58.66
N TRP A 956 52.20 14.81 -58.78
CA TRP A 956 51.62 16.15 -58.72
C TRP A 956 51.57 16.59 -57.25
N ASN A 957 52.57 17.36 -56.83
CA ASN A 957 52.46 18.18 -55.62
C ASN A 957 51.59 19.40 -55.95
N ALA A 958 50.27 19.28 -55.78
CA ALA A 958 49.38 20.43 -55.78
C ALA A 958 49.52 21.18 -54.45
N ARG A 959 49.82 22.48 -54.58
CA ARG A 959 50.17 23.47 -53.56
C ARG A 959 49.03 23.76 -52.58
N GLY A 960 49.36 24.18 -51.36
CA GLY A 960 48.40 24.94 -50.57
C GLY A 960 48.73 25.31 -49.13
N GLY A 961 49.96 25.70 -48.81
CA GLY A 961 50.31 26.31 -47.51
C GLY A 961 50.76 25.32 -46.46
N THR A 962 51.95 25.53 -45.89
CA THR A 962 52.39 24.83 -44.68
C THR A 962 51.45 25.22 -43.55
N PRO A 963 50.58 24.35 -43.04
CA PRO A 963 49.95 24.62 -41.75
C PRO A 963 51.10 24.65 -40.75
N SER A 964 51.09 25.63 -39.85
CA SER A 964 51.95 25.58 -38.66
C SER A 964 51.60 24.31 -37.88
N ILE A 965 52.30 23.21 -38.17
CA ILE A 965 52.17 21.96 -37.45
C ILE A 965 53.12 21.99 -36.26
N SER A 966 52.59 21.65 -35.09
CA SER A 966 53.42 21.51 -33.91
C SER A 966 54.07 20.12 -33.95
N ALA A 967 55.39 20.05 -34.12
CA ALA A 967 56.14 18.80 -34.04
C ALA A 967 55.98 18.10 -32.66
N ALA A 968 55.50 18.83 -31.65
CA ALA A 968 55.22 18.32 -30.30
C ALA A 968 53.81 17.71 -30.13
N LYS A 969 52.93 17.76 -31.15
CA LYS A 969 51.55 17.26 -31.06
C LYS A 969 51.29 16.17 -32.10
N ARG A 970 50.58 15.10 -31.69
CA ARG A 970 50.13 14.02 -32.58
C ARG A 970 49.08 14.53 -33.57
N SER A 971 48.94 13.83 -34.69
CA SER A 971 47.92 14.11 -35.71
C SER A 971 46.51 13.94 -35.15
N GLY A 972 45.63 14.92 -35.36
CA GLY A 972 44.26 14.90 -34.83
C GLY A 972 43.46 13.69 -35.32
N VAL A 973 43.57 13.34 -36.60
CA VAL A 973 42.91 12.14 -37.15
C VAL A 973 43.43 10.85 -36.51
N TYR A 974 44.72 10.79 -36.14
CA TYR A 974 45.29 9.63 -35.46
C TYR A 974 44.76 9.49 -34.04
N VAL A 975 44.72 10.59 -33.28
CA VAL A 975 44.19 10.61 -31.90
C VAL A 975 42.70 10.25 -31.89
N TRP A 976 41.93 10.77 -32.84
CA TRP A 976 40.52 10.44 -33.00
C TRP A 976 40.31 8.95 -33.35
N ALA A 977 41.08 8.39 -34.28
CA ALA A 977 41.02 6.97 -34.60
C ALA A 977 41.42 6.07 -33.42
N GLU A 978 42.38 6.52 -32.60
CA GLU A 978 42.80 5.83 -31.37
C GLU A 978 41.66 5.80 -30.33
N GLN A 979 40.94 6.91 -30.15
CA GLN A 979 39.76 6.98 -29.28
C GLN A 979 38.62 6.06 -29.74
N LEU A 980 38.47 5.86 -31.05
CA LEU A 980 37.51 4.92 -31.61
C LEU A 980 37.95 3.45 -31.54
N GLY A 981 39.19 3.18 -31.11
CA GLY A 981 39.72 1.83 -30.96
C GLY A 981 40.00 1.12 -32.29
N ILE A 982 40.20 1.86 -33.38
CA ILE A 982 40.42 1.29 -34.72
C ILE A 982 41.88 1.33 -35.18
N VAL A 983 42.79 1.80 -34.31
CA VAL A 983 44.25 1.78 -34.54
C VAL A 983 44.81 0.41 -34.14
N PHE A 984 45.92 -0.02 -34.77
CA PHE A 984 46.54 -1.34 -34.59
C PHE A 984 45.63 -2.52 -34.93
N CYS A 985 44.61 -2.29 -35.76
CA CYS A 985 43.68 -3.31 -36.22
C CYS A 985 44.00 -3.75 -37.66
N LYS A 986 44.15 -5.06 -37.87
CA LYS A 986 44.10 -5.66 -39.22
C LYS A 986 42.70 -5.48 -39.81
N ALA A 987 42.57 -5.59 -41.13
CA ALA A 987 41.28 -5.49 -41.82
C ALA A 987 40.17 -6.35 -41.16
N THR A 988 40.46 -7.60 -40.80
CA THR A 988 39.51 -8.52 -40.13
C THR A 988 39.22 -8.19 -38.66
N GLN A 989 39.98 -7.27 -38.06
CA GLN A 989 39.82 -6.84 -36.67
C GLN A 989 39.09 -5.51 -36.54
N LYS A 990 39.03 -4.71 -37.61
CA LYS A 990 38.25 -3.46 -37.61
C LYS A 990 36.77 -3.78 -37.40
N ARG A 991 36.11 -2.98 -36.58
CA ARG A 991 34.68 -3.07 -36.29
C ARG A 991 34.10 -1.69 -36.43
N VAL A 992 32.82 -1.62 -36.81
CA VAL A 992 32.05 -0.37 -36.75
C VAL A 992 32.01 0.09 -35.28
N PRO A 993 32.55 1.28 -34.95
CA PRO A 993 32.58 1.77 -33.58
C PRO A 993 31.18 1.91 -32.97
N ALA A 994 31.06 1.71 -31.65
CA ALA A 994 29.77 1.75 -30.96
C ALA A 994 28.99 3.07 -31.17
N GLY A 995 29.70 4.19 -31.29
CA GLY A 995 29.09 5.52 -31.54
C GLY A 995 28.30 5.60 -32.85
N VAL A 996 28.67 4.83 -33.87
CA VAL A 996 27.96 4.82 -35.17
C VAL A 996 26.52 4.33 -35.01
N PHE A 997 26.26 3.40 -34.10
CA PHE A 997 24.90 2.89 -33.84
C PHE A 997 23.99 3.91 -33.16
N ARG A 998 24.55 5.05 -32.73
CA ARG A 998 23.78 6.15 -32.17
C ARG A 998 23.57 7.29 -33.14
N LEU A 999 24.06 7.22 -34.37
CA LEU A 999 23.90 8.32 -35.32
C LEU A 999 22.48 8.40 -35.87
N CYS A 1000 22.09 9.59 -36.32
CA CYS A 1000 20.87 9.81 -37.08
C CYS A 1000 20.95 9.12 -38.46
N ASP A 1001 19.79 8.83 -39.06
CA ASP A 1001 19.70 8.07 -40.31
C ASP A 1001 20.55 8.69 -41.45
N ALA A 1002 20.61 10.02 -41.54
CA ALA A 1002 21.38 10.72 -42.58
C ALA A 1002 22.90 10.51 -42.45
N ASP A 1003 23.42 10.44 -41.22
CA ASP A 1003 24.84 10.22 -40.96
C ASP A 1003 25.22 8.75 -41.08
N VAL A 1004 24.33 7.84 -40.68
CA VAL A 1004 24.47 6.41 -40.96
C VAL A 1004 24.45 6.18 -42.48
N GLU A 1005 23.56 6.83 -43.22
CA GLU A 1005 23.49 6.76 -44.68
C GLU A 1005 24.78 7.27 -45.33
N LEU A 1006 25.31 8.42 -44.87
CA LEU A 1006 26.59 8.94 -45.35
C LEU A 1006 27.75 7.96 -45.06
N PHE A 1007 27.83 7.44 -43.84
CA PHE A 1007 28.85 6.48 -43.45
C PHE A 1007 28.77 5.20 -44.29
N LEU A 1008 27.59 4.59 -44.40
CA LEU A 1008 27.39 3.36 -45.18
C LEU A 1008 27.64 3.60 -46.67
N GLY A 1009 27.17 4.71 -47.22
CA GLY A 1009 27.40 5.07 -48.62
C GLY A 1009 28.88 5.19 -48.95
N ARG A 1010 29.70 5.74 -48.04
CA ARG A 1010 31.16 5.80 -48.20
C ARG A 1010 31.86 4.48 -47.93
N LEU A 1011 31.38 3.71 -46.96
CA LEU A 1011 31.93 2.40 -46.63
C LEU A 1011 31.81 1.45 -47.84
N TRP A 1012 30.64 1.44 -48.49
CA TRP A 1012 30.34 0.61 -49.67
C TRP A 1012 30.81 1.20 -51.00
N SER A 1013 31.25 2.47 -51.03
CA SER A 1013 31.97 3.01 -52.19
C SER A 1013 33.40 2.47 -52.29
N GLY A 1014 33.98 2.01 -51.17
CA GLY A 1014 35.22 1.23 -51.16
C GLY A 1014 34.98 -0.28 -51.15
N ASP A 1015 36.00 -1.08 -50.87
CA ASP A 1015 35.89 -2.54 -50.72
C ASP A 1015 35.25 -3.02 -49.39
N GLY A 1016 34.69 -2.09 -48.60
CA GLY A 1016 34.16 -2.35 -47.27
C GLY A 1016 32.92 -3.23 -47.32
N PHE A 1017 32.89 -4.27 -46.50
CA PHE A 1017 31.72 -5.12 -46.31
C PHE A 1017 31.45 -5.35 -44.82
N ILE A 1018 30.19 -5.60 -44.48
CA ILE A 1018 29.80 -5.99 -43.12
C ILE A 1018 29.66 -7.51 -43.12
N HIS A 1019 30.36 -8.17 -42.19
CA HIS A 1019 30.20 -9.59 -41.92
C HIS A 1019 29.88 -9.83 -40.44
N ASP A 1020 29.00 -10.80 -40.16
CA ASP A 1020 28.77 -11.33 -38.82
C ASP A 1020 29.52 -12.66 -38.69
N ASN A 1021 29.77 -13.11 -37.46
CA ASN A 1021 30.34 -14.41 -37.10
C ASN A 1021 29.50 -15.62 -37.60
N ARG A 1022 28.41 -15.38 -38.34
CA ARG A 1022 27.42 -16.36 -38.76
C ARG A 1022 27.07 -16.30 -40.26
N ASN A 1023 27.72 -15.44 -41.05
CA ASN A 1023 27.51 -15.38 -42.50
C ASN A 1023 28.83 -15.05 -43.21
N ASN A 1024 29.38 -16.01 -43.99
CA ASN A 1024 30.59 -15.81 -44.79
C ASN A 1024 30.33 -15.10 -46.13
N THR A 1025 29.10 -14.64 -46.36
CA THR A 1025 28.73 -13.87 -47.54
C THR A 1025 28.85 -12.38 -47.20
N PRO A 1026 29.70 -11.61 -47.90
CA PRO A 1026 29.78 -10.18 -47.72
C PRO A 1026 28.41 -9.54 -47.97
N PHE A 1027 27.92 -8.72 -47.05
CA PHE A 1027 26.84 -7.78 -47.35
C PHE A 1027 27.48 -6.59 -48.08
N TYR A 1028 27.34 -6.59 -49.40
CA TYR A 1028 27.60 -5.44 -50.26
C TYR A 1028 26.43 -4.47 -50.21
#